data_AF-A0A2H0SRJ2-F1
#
_entry.id   AF-A0A2H0SRJ2-F1
#
_cell.length_a   1.000
_cell.length_b   1.000
_cell.length_c   1.000
_cell.angle_alpha   90.00
_cell.angle_beta   90.00
_cell.angle_gamma   90.00
#
_symmetry.space_group_name_H-M   'P 1'
#
loop_
_entity.id
_entity.type
_entity.pdbx_description
1 polymer ?
#
loop_
_entity_poly.entity_id
_entity_poly.type
_entity_poly.pdbx_seq_one_letter_code
_entity_poly.pdbx_strand_id
1 'polypeptide(L)'
;MQSIDTNPKRHKRTNSHIMGFFALLLLIVVVAISVDRLKQSQDTRNEASESAEQIPKKMGVLEIAYFPPDSNDPTRLSQQITGSSPTLISIAKEHIARRSEFLRSKLNLASKYHGYTTTQAQPFADPNAQQFLDYQTIQKFEYEKPIPASNFRAWGKPDTYRPDYRQMLTDINICDYVDNQNDSERVRQVWLWGYHTDAIEPDESNMSMGRLIQPYWSNSAYGDISNSQRIDDLPTCDHTYVLYNFAPLYSGVSDLSGVSGYALEDHAHQIEHIIEWLDIPNGNDLWWKNFVGSNAKPDHSIRRPGCGWTHLTPNSIPEDGDDYNSYKWYFENSRDSDCMDWKPDGTGQKTAVSCHTWAGDSCNDDTGTAYKVWWMQSLPGYNNNLSYDTPTGIRVLTNWWEATYDLDRYLQMYGRSLSKTIDPANPITVTPSPTTAPSPTPVSSPVPTPGTIDLDIFGILEREYTVTTPIQYQLTVRNQGTTTAHQVQLSLNTASSGVQVVAAIGNNICTNLPIPENDTERIRQINQCIIGDLTSGQELVIPISVLHAQPGNLAITHLVTSIVNSSIELNIHNNSVTLNTTVIPAATPEPTPTATPNPTAVPSPFHTADIYPIGNPDRKVDMDDYRLLATNFNKRSTDSNWEPAADIVQDGWIDLSDYAELVRQFSPTGY
;
A
#
# COMPACT_ATOMS: atom_id res chain seq x y z
N MET A 1 -12.28 -107.30 49.77
CA MET A 1 -11.98 -108.33 48.77
C MET A 1 -11.86 -107.66 47.41
N GLN A 2 -10.89 -108.12 46.61
CA GLN A 2 -10.61 -107.83 45.19
C GLN A 2 -9.75 -106.59 44.83
N SER A 3 -8.78 -106.89 43.96
CA SER A 3 -7.74 -106.03 43.38
C SER A 3 -8.17 -105.61 41.97
N ILE A 4 -7.78 -104.41 41.51
CA ILE A 4 -7.62 -104.07 40.09
C ILE A 4 -6.45 -103.09 39.95
N ASP A 5 -5.53 -103.46 39.07
CA ASP A 5 -4.38 -102.72 38.57
C ASP A 5 -4.74 -101.98 37.26
N THR A 6 -4.05 -100.87 36.95
CA THR A 6 -3.64 -100.38 35.60
C THR A 6 -3.49 -98.84 35.48
N ASN A 7 -2.24 -98.39 35.66
CA ASN A 7 -1.48 -97.43 34.82
C ASN A 7 -2.14 -96.15 34.22
N PRO A 8 -1.75 -94.92 34.63
CA PRO A 8 -2.08 -93.70 33.89
C PRO A 8 -0.94 -93.25 32.96
N LYS A 9 -1.20 -93.31 31.64
CA LYS A 9 -0.36 -92.71 30.59
C LYS A 9 -0.24 -91.19 30.77
N ARG A 10 0.99 -90.71 30.84
CA ARG A 10 1.39 -89.29 30.91
C ARG A 10 1.28 -88.65 29.52
N HIS A 11 0.21 -87.91 29.24
CA HIS A 11 0.13 -87.07 28.05
C HIS A 11 1.01 -85.81 28.23
N LYS A 12 2.18 -85.79 27.58
CA LYS A 12 2.91 -84.55 27.27
C LYS A 12 2.07 -83.76 26.26
N ARG A 13 1.27 -82.80 26.73
CA ARG A 13 0.68 -81.77 25.87
C ARG A 13 1.72 -80.69 25.57
N THR A 14 1.81 -80.36 24.30
CA THR A 14 2.76 -79.50 23.61
C THR A 14 2.54 -78.02 23.94
N ASN A 15 3.40 -77.45 24.79
CA ASN A 15 3.48 -76.00 25.07
C ASN A 15 4.02 -75.15 23.89
N SER A 16 4.30 -75.76 22.74
CA SER A 16 4.91 -75.08 21.58
C SER A 16 3.97 -74.08 20.90
N HIS A 17 2.65 -74.31 20.91
CA HIS A 17 1.71 -73.41 20.23
C HIS A 17 1.45 -72.09 20.97
N ILE A 18 1.54 -72.10 22.31
CA ILE A 18 1.31 -70.89 23.11
C ILE A 18 2.49 -69.91 22.95
N MET A 19 3.74 -70.40 22.93
CA MET A 19 4.90 -69.54 22.69
C MET A 19 4.91 -68.93 21.28
N GLY A 20 4.44 -69.67 20.27
CA GLY A 20 4.32 -69.12 18.90
C GLY A 20 3.32 -67.98 18.81
N PHE A 21 2.19 -68.06 19.52
CA PHE A 21 1.18 -67.00 19.52
C PHE A 21 1.66 -65.72 20.22
N PHE A 22 2.34 -65.84 21.36
CA PHE A 22 2.92 -64.68 22.06
C PHE A 22 4.01 -63.98 21.24
N ALA A 23 4.87 -64.75 20.56
CA ALA A 23 5.90 -64.17 19.68
C ALA A 23 5.29 -63.38 18.51
N LEU A 24 4.21 -63.89 17.92
CA LEU A 24 3.49 -63.20 16.84
C LEU A 24 2.83 -61.90 17.33
N LEU A 25 2.21 -61.91 18.50
CA LEU A 25 1.55 -60.73 19.06
C LEU A 25 2.56 -59.64 19.44
N LEU A 26 3.71 -60.02 19.99
CA LEU A 26 4.81 -59.11 20.26
C LEU A 26 5.36 -58.47 18.97
N LEU A 27 5.49 -59.27 17.90
CA LEU A 27 5.93 -58.79 16.60
C LEU A 27 4.96 -57.74 16.02
N ILE A 28 3.65 -57.97 16.12
CA ILE A 28 2.63 -57.02 15.64
C ILE A 28 2.73 -55.69 16.40
N VAL A 29 2.89 -55.73 17.72
CA VAL A 29 3.04 -54.52 18.54
C VAL A 29 4.32 -53.76 18.18
N VAL A 30 5.44 -54.47 18.01
CA VAL A 30 6.71 -53.84 17.60
C VAL A 30 6.59 -53.20 16.22
N VAL A 31 5.98 -53.88 15.25
CA VAL A 31 5.74 -53.33 13.91
C VAL A 31 4.84 -52.09 13.97
N ALA A 32 3.76 -52.12 14.76
CA ALA A 32 2.88 -50.96 14.93
C ALA A 32 3.62 -49.76 15.52
N ILE A 33 4.44 -49.96 16.56
CA ILE A 33 5.26 -48.89 17.17
C ILE A 33 6.32 -48.40 16.19
N SER A 34 6.94 -49.28 15.42
CA SER A 34 7.94 -48.90 14.41
C SER A 34 7.31 -48.10 13.27
N VAL A 35 6.11 -48.45 12.82
CA VAL A 35 5.36 -47.71 11.78
C VAL A 35 4.94 -46.34 12.30
N ASP A 36 4.47 -46.25 13.55
CA ASP A 36 4.10 -44.97 14.19
C ASP A 36 5.31 -44.04 14.33
N ARG A 37 6.46 -44.58 14.77
CA ARG A 37 7.72 -43.81 14.82
C ARG A 37 8.25 -43.43 13.45
N LEU A 38 8.07 -44.28 12.44
CA LEU A 38 8.48 -43.96 11.07
C LEU A 38 7.60 -42.83 10.51
N LYS A 39 6.29 -42.87 10.80
CA LYS A 39 5.34 -41.83 10.43
C LYS A 39 5.66 -40.51 11.13
N GLN A 40 5.86 -40.50 12.46
CA GLN A 40 6.34 -39.32 13.18
C GLN A 40 7.67 -38.80 12.62
N SER A 41 8.63 -39.67 12.32
CA SER A 41 9.92 -39.25 11.75
C SER A 41 9.81 -38.73 10.31
N GLN A 42 8.84 -39.20 9.53
CA GLN A 42 8.52 -38.68 8.20
C GLN A 42 7.77 -37.36 8.30
N ASP A 43 6.84 -37.21 9.23
CA ASP A 43 6.12 -35.97 9.50
C ASP A 43 7.10 -34.88 9.96
N THR A 44 8.00 -35.18 10.92
CA THR A 44 9.06 -34.24 11.35
C THR A 44 10.07 -33.94 10.24
N ARG A 45 10.36 -34.90 9.35
CA ARG A 45 11.24 -34.67 8.19
C ARG A 45 10.56 -33.88 7.09
N ASN A 46 9.26 -34.05 6.89
CA ASN A 46 8.47 -33.25 5.97
C ASN A 46 8.29 -31.85 6.52
N GLU A 47 8.09 -31.65 7.83
CA GLU A 47 8.11 -30.33 8.49
C GLU A 47 9.48 -29.64 8.43
N ALA A 48 10.58 -30.42 8.46
CA ALA A 48 11.94 -29.88 8.33
C ALA A 48 12.41 -29.74 6.86
N SER A 49 11.72 -30.38 5.91
CA SER A 49 12.03 -30.40 4.46
C SER A 49 11.06 -29.56 3.65
N GLU A 50 9.85 -29.29 4.15
CA GLU A 50 8.97 -28.26 3.65
C GLU A 50 9.54 -26.92 4.09
N SER A 51 10.38 -26.42 3.18
CA SER A 51 10.59 -25.01 2.93
C SER A 51 11.55 -24.37 3.94
N ALA A 52 12.78 -24.11 3.45
CA ALA A 52 13.37 -22.82 3.74
C ALA A 52 12.29 -21.79 3.38
N GLU A 53 11.61 -21.28 4.41
CA GLU A 53 10.34 -20.60 4.30
C GLU A 53 10.39 -19.58 3.17
N GLN A 54 9.61 -19.82 2.12
CA GLN A 54 9.65 -18.99 0.92
C GLN A 54 9.11 -17.60 1.28
N ILE A 55 10.04 -16.66 1.38
CA ILE A 55 9.77 -15.25 1.62
C ILE A 55 9.94 -14.50 0.29
N PRO A 56 9.03 -13.57 -0.05
CA PRO A 56 7.85 -13.16 0.72
C PRO A 56 6.74 -14.21 0.76
N LYS A 57 5.96 -14.21 1.86
CA LYS A 57 4.75 -15.00 2.00
C LYS A 57 3.58 -14.34 1.27
N LYS A 58 2.87 -15.11 0.45
CA LYS A 58 1.71 -14.61 -0.30
C LYS A 58 0.51 -14.38 0.60
N MET A 59 0.12 -13.13 0.78
CA MET A 59 -1.07 -12.71 1.50
C MET A 59 -2.24 -12.60 0.53
N GLY A 60 -3.08 -13.64 0.46
CA GLY A 60 -4.25 -13.66 -0.40
C GLY A 60 -5.35 -12.70 0.07
N VAL A 61 -5.75 -11.79 -0.82
CA VAL A 61 -6.78 -10.77 -0.59
C VAL A 61 -7.97 -11.02 -1.51
N LEU A 62 -9.18 -10.96 -0.95
CA LEU A 62 -10.43 -10.91 -1.71
C LEU A 62 -10.97 -9.48 -1.65
N GLU A 63 -11.16 -8.83 -2.80
CA GLU A 63 -11.71 -7.47 -2.87
C GLU A 63 -13.21 -7.51 -3.14
N ILE A 64 -13.99 -6.74 -2.39
CA ILE A 64 -15.42 -6.54 -2.60
C ILE A 64 -15.68 -5.04 -2.70
N ALA A 65 -16.46 -4.57 -3.67
CA ALA A 65 -16.77 -3.16 -3.82
C ALA A 65 -18.26 -2.91 -4.13
N TYR A 66 -18.82 -1.86 -3.54
CA TYR A 66 -20.23 -1.47 -3.71
C TYR A 66 -20.35 -0.06 -4.33
N PHE A 67 -21.14 0.04 -5.40
CA PHE A 67 -21.36 1.25 -6.21
C PHE A 67 -22.85 1.51 -6.41
N PRO A 68 -23.59 1.98 -5.38
CA PRO A 68 -25.03 2.19 -5.50
C PRO A 68 -25.35 3.24 -6.57
N PRO A 69 -26.08 2.89 -7.64
CA PRO A 69 -26.40 3.84 -8.71
C PRO A 69 -27.44 4.87 -8.25
N ASP A 70 -27.34 6.09 -8.77
CA ASP A 70 -28.37 7.12 -8.59
C ASP A 70 -29.65 6.72 -9.35
N SER A 71 -30.81 6.91 -8.72
CA SER A 71 -32.09 6.55 -9.32
C SER A 71 -32.44 7.39 -10.56
N ASN A 72 -31.92 8.62 -10.65
CA ASN A 72 -32.17 9.53 -11.77
C ASN A 72 -31.09 9.41 -12.86
N ASP A 73 -29.86 9.03 -12.47
CA ASP A 73 -28.77 8.75 -13.39
C ASP A 73 -27.99 7.49 -12.95
N PRO A 74 -28.38 6.30 -13.44
CA PRO A 74 -27.76 5.05 -13.03
C PRO A 74 -26.26 4.92 -13.38
N THR A 75 -25.70 5.86 -14.15
CA THR A 75 -24.25 5.88 -14.44
C THR A 75 -23.43 6.55 -13.34
N ARG A 76 -24.08 7.20 -12.38
CA ARG A 76 -23.46 7.92 -11.26
C ARG A 76 -23.77 7.24 -9.93
N LEU A 77 -22.89 7.44 -8.96
CA LEU A 77 -23.13 7.09 -7.57
C LEU A 77 -24.27 7.92 -6.99
N SER A 78 -25.16 7.26 -6.26
CA SER A 78 -26.24 7.93 -5.53
C SER A 78 -25.71 8.72 -4.36
N GLN A 79 -25.73 10.05 -4.46
CA GLN A 79 -25.38 10.96 -3.36
C GLN A 79 -26.25 10.73 -2.11
N GLN A 80 -27.50 10.31 -2.29
CA GLN A 80 -28.41 10.02 -1.18
C GLN A 80 -27.96 8.80 -0.36
N ILE A 81 -27.29 7.84 -1.00
CA ILE A 81 -26.87 6.59 -0.37
C ILE A 81 -25.43 6.69 0.13
N THR A 82 -24.52 7.25 -0.66
CA THR A 82 -23.09 7.32 -0.33
C THR A 82 -22.71 8.57 0.44
N GLY A 83 -23.57 9.60 0.46
CA GLY A 83 -23.23 10.94 0.95
C GLY A 83 -22.27 11.71 0.05
N SER A 84 -21.69 11.08 -0.98
CA SER A 84 -20.69 11.63 -1.91
C SER A 84 -21.31 12.54 -2.95
N SER A 85 -20.55 13.52 -3.42
CA SER A 85 -20.89 14.20 -4.68
C SER A 85 -21.16 13.16 -5.77
N PRO A 86 -22.15 13.38 -6.66
CA PRO A 86 -22.44 12.44 -7.73
C PRO A 86 -21.20 12.25 -8.59
N THR A 87 -20.60 11.07 -8.59
CA THR A 87 -19.42 10.72 -9.41
C THR A 87 -19.80 9.56 -10.32
N LEU A 88 -19.26 9.51 -11.54
CA LEU A 88 -19.48 8.36 -12.42
C LEU A 88 -19.00 7.07 -11.75
N ILE A 89 -19.78 6.00 -11.84
CA ILE A 89 -19.44 4.69 -11.27
C ILE A 89 -18.10 4.19 -11.85
N SER A 90 -17.82 4.44 -13.12
CA SER A 90 -16.54 4.09 -13.76
C SER A 90 -15.34 4.77 -13.10
N ILE A 91 -15.47 6.05 -12.74
CA ILE A 91 -14.42 6.81 -12.04
C ILE A 91 -14.22 6.25 -10.63
N ALA A 92 -15.30 5.90 -9.93
CA ALA A 92 -15.22 5.29 -8.60
C ALA A 92 -14.51 3.92 -8.64
N LYS A 93 -14.82 3.09 -9.64
CA LYS A 93 -14.15 1.79 -9.86
C LYS A 93 -12.65 1.96 -10.10
N GLU A 94 -12.27 2.88 -10.99
CA GLU A 94 -10.86 3.18 -11.25
C GLU A 94 -10.15 3.72 -10.00
N HIS A 95 -10.83 4.55 -9.22
CA HIS A 95 -10.32 5.07 -7.96
C HIS A 95 -10.01 3.93 -6.97
N ILE A 96 -10.95 3.02 -6.74
CA ILE A 96 -10.76 1.86 -5.86
C ILE A 96 -9.63 0.95 -6.37
N ALA A 97 -9.53 0.73 -7.68
CA ALA A 97 -8.46 -0.07 -8.26
C ALA A 97 -7.07 0.54 -7.96
N ARG A 98 -6.90 1.85 -8.15
CA ARG A 98 -5.65 2.56 -7.81
C ARG A 98 -5.34 2.49 -6.31
N ARG A 99 -6.35 2.63 -5.45
CA ARG A 99 -6.17 2.55 -3.99
C ARG A 99 -5.78 1.16 -3.52
N SER A 100 -6.38 0.13 -4.10
CA SER A 100 -6.03 -1.25 -3.81
C SER A 100 -4.57 -1.53 -4.17
N GLU A 101 -4.11 -1.02 -5.32
CA GLU A 101 -2.70 -1.16 -5.73
C GLU A 101 -1.75 -0.39 -4.82
N PHE A 102 -2.10 0.86 -4.50
CA PHE A 102 -1.34 1.66 -3.54
C PHE A 102 -1.21 0.92 -2.19
N LEU A 103 -2.32 0.41 -1.67
CA LEU A 103 -2.37 -0.25 -0.36
C LEU A 103 -1.51 -1.52 -0.35
N ARG A 104 -1.62 -2.37 -1.39
CA ARG A 104 -0.74 -3.54 -1.57
C ARG A 104 0.72 -3.15 -1.55
N SER A 105 1.10 -2.16 -2.36
CA SER A 105 2.48 -1.67 -2.44
C SER A 105 2.99 -1.19 -1.08
N LYS A 106 2.19 -0.41 -0.34
CA LYS A 106 2.58 0.08 0.99
C LYS A 106 2.65 -1.02 2.05
N LEU A 107 1.72 -1.97 2.06
CA LEU A 107 1.75 -3.09 3.02
C LEU A 107 2.90 -4.07 2.74
N ASN A 108 3.21 -4.33 1.46
CA ASN A 108 4.40 -5.10 1.07
C ASN A 108 5.67 -4.44 1.63
N LEU A 109 5.81 -3.13 1.41
CA LEU A 109 6.93 -2.34 1.93
C LEU A 109 6.98 -2.29 3.46
N ALA A 110 5.82 -2.13 4.10
CA ALA A 110 5.67 -2.04 5.55
C ALA A 110 6.12 -3.32 6.26
N SER A 111 6.00 -4.49 5.61
CA SER A 111 6.44 -5.78 6.15
C SER A 111 7.96 -6.01 6.13
N LYS A 112 8.75 -5.04 5.64
CA LYS A 112 10.22 -5.08 5.68
C LYS A 112 10.73 -4.61 7.03
N TYR A 113 11.09 -5.54 7.90
CA TYR A 113 11.72 -5.17 9.18
C TYR A 113 13.01 -4.38 8.94
N HIS A 114 13.07 -3.17 9.50
CA HIS A 114 14.15 -2.20 9.27
C HIS A 114 14.38 -1.82 7.79
N GLY A 115 13.33 -1.87 6.96
CA GLY A 115 13.38 -1.49 5.55
C GLY A 115 13.33 0.02 5.28
N TYR A 116 13.87 0.85 6.17
CA TYR A 116 13.74 2.31 6.11
C TYR A 116 14.47 2.90 4.89
N THR A 117 13.83 3.87 4.23
CA THR A 117 14.37 4.48 2.99
C THR A 117 14.86 5.91 3.16
N THR A 118 14.67 6.53 4.32
CA THR A 118 15.08 7.93 4.57
C THR A 118 16.53 7.98 5.05
N THR A 119 17.25 9.05 4.70
CA THR A 119 18.64 9.31 5.11
C THR A 119 18.82 9.34 6.61
N GLN A 120 17.85 9.90 7.35
CA GLN A 120 17.87 9.96 8.82
C GLN A 120 17.72 8.59 9.48
N ALA A 121 16.98 7.66 8.86
CA ALA A 121 16.80 6.30 9.37
C ALA A 121 17.85 5.31 8.85
N GLN A 122 18.67 5.69 7.86
CA GLN A 122 19.68 4.81 7.25
C GLN A 122 20.65 4.12 8.23
N PRO A 123 21.09 4.73 9.35
CA PRO A 123 22.00 4.04 10.28
C PRO A 123 21.43 2.74 10.85
N PHE A 124 20.10 2.58 10.85
CA PHE A 124 19.39 1.41 11.34
C PHE A 124 18.70 0.60 10.24
N ALA A 125 18.74 1.09 9.00
CA ALA A 125 18.17 0.37 7.87
C ALA A 125 19.00 -0.91 7.63
N ASP A 126 18.33 -2.04 7.45
CA ASP A 126 18.99 -3.25 6.97
C ASP A 126 18.98 -3.21 5.43
N PRO A 127 20.14 -3.07 4.76
CA PRO A 127 20.20 -3.07 3.30
C PRO A 127 19.75 -4.42 2.69
N ASN A 128 19.66 -5.47 3.51
CA ASN A 128 19.16 -6.78 3.11
C ASN A 128 17.73 -7.03 3.63
N ALA A 129 17.03 -6.01 4.14
CA ALA A 129 15.67 -6.14 4.64
C ALA A 129 14.76 -6.77 3.56
N GLN A 130 14.25 -7.95 3.86
CA GLN A 130 13.32 -8.67 2.99
C GLN A 130 11.89 -8.33 3.38
N GLN A 131 11.02 -8.16 2.39
CA GLN A 131 9.58 -8.07 2.65
C GLN A 131 9.10 -9.42 3.13
N PHE A 132 8.39 -9.43 4.26
CA PHE A 132 7.82 -10.66 4.78
C PHE A 132 6.53 -11.07 4.05
N LEU A 133 5.72 -10.08 3.67
CA LEU A 133 4.43 -10.28 3.02
C LEU A 133 4.44 -9.78 1.57
N ASP A 134 3.72 -10.50 0.72
CA ASP A 134 3.39 -10.11 -0.65
C ASP A 134 1.88 -10.23 -0.86
N TYR A 135 1.19 -9.09 -0.82
CA TYR A 135 -0.25 -8.98 -0.94
C TYR A 135 -0.69 -9.18 -2.40
N GLN A 136 -1.56 -10.17 -2.62
CA GLN A 136 -2.05 -10.54 -3.95
C GLN A 136 -3.57 -10.62 -3.95
N THR A 137 -4.20 -9.96 -4.92
CA THR A 137 -5.65 -10.10 -5.08
C THR A 137 -5.97 -11.44 -5.74
N ILE A 138 -6.70 -12.29 -5.01
CA ILE A 138 -7.16 -13.60 -5.47
C ILE A 138 -8.41 -13.46 -6.33
N GLN A 139 -9.34 -12.61 -5.88
CA GLN A 139 -10.63 -12.41 -6.55
C GLN A 139 -11.18 -11.02 -6.26
N LYS A 140 -11.96 -10.49 -7.21
CA LYS A 140 -12.70 -9.23 -7.06
C LYS A 140 -14.19 -9.42 -7.31
N PHE A 141 -15.02 -8.82 -6.47
CA PHE A 141 -16.46 -8.73 -6.64
C PHE A 141 -16.90 -7.27 -6.63
N GLU A 142 -17.66 -6.86 -7.65
CA GLU A 142 -18.22 -5.51 -7.74
C GLU A 142 -19.74 -5.58 -7.81
N TYR A 143 -20.40 -4.70 -7.05
CA TYR A 143 -21.85 -4.68 -6.94
C TYR A 143 -22.40 -3.28 -7.19
N GLU A 144 -23.26 -3.13 -8.18
CA GLU A 144 -23.98 -1.85 -8.46
C GLU A 144 -25.30 -1.80 -7.67
N LYS A 145 -25.19 -1.92 -6.35
CA LYS A 145 -26.28 -1.86 -5.37
C LYS A 145 -25.78 -1.28 -4.05
N PRO A 146 -26.68 -0.89 -3.12
CA PRO A 146 -26.29 -0.48 -1.77
C PRO A 146 -25.63 -1.62 -0.99
N ILE A 147 -24.80 -1.26 0.00
CA ILE A 147 -24.29 -2.19 1.00
C ILE A 147 -25.49 -2.65 1.82
N PRO A 148 -25.70 -3.97 2.02
CA PRO A 148 -26.77 -4.43 2.90
C PRO A 148 -26.49 -3.96 4.33
N ALA A 149 -27.51 -3.42 5.00
CA ALA A 149 -27.42 -3.02 6.40
C ALA A 149 -27.78 -4.21 7.30
N SER A 150 -26.99 -4.43 8.35
CA SER A 150 -27.25 -5.45 9.36
C SER A 150 -28.31 -4.99 10.36
N ASN A 151 -28.66 -5.87 11.30
CA ASN A 151 -29.44 -5.49 12.49
C ASN A 151 -28.57 -4.98 13.66
N PHE A 152 -27.24 -4.91 13.49
CA PHE A 152 -26.32 -4.42 14.50
C PHE A 152 -26.18 -2.90 14.43
N ARG A 153 -26.15 -2.26 15.60
CA ARG A 153 -26.03 -0.80 15.73
C ARG A 153 -24.58 -0.40 15.91
N ALA A 154 -24.18 0.68 15.23
CA ALA A 154 -22.89 1.28 15.44
C ALA A 154 -22.74 1.84 16.87
N TRP A 155 -21.51 2.00 17.34
CA TRP A 155 -21.26 2.37 18.73
C TRP A 155 -21.87 3.72 19.07
N GLY A 156 -22.78 3.74 20.05
CA GLY A 156 -23.35 4.99 20.56
C GLY A 156 -24.28 5.71 19.58
N LYS A 157 -24.60 5.10 18.42
CA LYS A 157 -25.48 5.66 17.40
C LYS A 157 -26.69 4.74 17.17
N PRO A 158 -27.83 4.99 17.84
CA PRO A 158 -28.97 4.08 17.80
C PRO A 158 -29.64 3.99 16.44
N ASP A 159 -29.44 4.96 15.55
CA ASP A 159 -30.04 5.01 14.20
C ASP A 159 -29.09 4.62 13.08
N THR A 160 -27.81 4.35 13.40
CA THR A 160 -26.76 3.97 12.45
C THR A 160 -26.50 2.47 12.56
N TYR A 161 -26.43 1.78 11.42
CA TYR A 161 -26.23 0.33 11.36
C TYR A 161 -24.81 -0.03 10.92
N ARG A 162 -24.36 -1.23 11.30
CA ARG A 162 -23.19 -1.85 10.66
C ARG A 162 -23.59 -2.46 9.31
N PRO A 163 -22.68 -2.53 8.34
CA PRO A 163 -22.87 -3.39 7.16
C PRO A 163 -23.17 -4.84 7.56
N ASP A 164 -24.00 -5.54 6.78
CA ASP A 164 -24.27 -6.97 6.96
C ASP A 164 -23.14 -7.81 6.37
N TYR A 165 -22.01 -7.85 7.07
CA TYR A 165 -20.84 -8.61 6.64
C TYR A 165 -21.17 -10.10 6.47
N ARG A 166 -22.01 -10.67 7.33
CA ARG A 166 -22.45 -12.06 7.21
C ARG A 166 -23.15 -12.32 5.90
N GLN A 167 -24.13 -11.49 5.53
CA GLN A 167 -24.82 -11.63 4.25
C GLN A 167 -23.84 -11.50 3.10
N MET A 168 -23.04 -10.44 3.06
CA MET A 168 -22.10 -10.17 1.96
C MET A 168 -21.11 -11.32 1.73
N LEU A 169 -20.57 -11.88 2.82
CA LEU A 169 -19.58 -12.95 2.75
C LEU A 169 -20.20 -14.35 2.53
N THR A 170 -21.45 -14.55 2.98
CA THR A 170 -22.19 -15.78 2.69
C THR A 170 -22.59 -15.84 1.21
N ASP A 171 -22.99 -14.71 0.62
CA ASP A 171 -23.38 -14.61 -0.80
C ASP A 171 -22.25 -15.05 -1.75
N ILE A 172 -20.99 -14.91 -1.34
CA ILE A 172 -19.80 -15.33 -2.12
C ILE A 172 -19.18 -16.65 -1.61
N ASN A 173 -19.80 -17.31 -0.63
CA ASN A 173 -19.26 -18.49 0.05
C ASN A 173 -17.80 -18.31 0.51
N ILE A 174 -17.52 -17.31 1.34
CA ILE A 174 -16.15 -16.94 1.76
C ILE A 174 -15.30 -18.13 2.23
N CYS A 175 -15.88 -19.14 2.89
CA CYS A 175 -15.11 -20.28 3.38
C CYS A 175 -14.52 -21.16 2.27
N ASP A 176 -15.05 -21.13 1.04
CA ASP A 176 -14.38 -21.81 -0.09
C ASP A 176 -13.05 -21.14 -0.45
N TYR A 177 -12.95 -19.82 -0.27
CA TYR A 177 -11.71 -19.06 -0.53
C TYR A 177 -10.72 -19.16 0.63
N VAL A 178 -11.22 -19.34 1.86
CA VAL A 178 -10.41 -19.40 3.09
C VAL A 178 -9.94 -20.83 3.38
N ASP A 179 -10.76 -21.86 3.15
CA ASP A 179 -10.44 -23.24 3.57
C ASP A 179 -10.04 -24.16 2.42
N ASN A 180 -10.57 -23.93 1.21
CA ASN A 180 -10.49 -24.89 0.11
C ASN A 180 -9.50 -24.49 -1.01
N GLN A 181 -8.60 -23.55 -0.75
CA GLN A 181 -7.56 -23.11 -1.69
C GLN A 181 -6.18 -23.65 -1.28
N ASN A 182 -5.25 -23.71 -2.22
CA ASN A 182 -3.84 -23.93 -1.89
C ASN A 182 -3.31 -22.76 -1.05
N ASP A 183 -2.27 -22.98 -0.24
CA ASP A 183 -1.79 -21.96 0.71
C ASP A 183 -1.43 -20.60 0.06
N SER A 184 -0.89 -20.64 -1.17
CA SER A 184 -0.56 -19.45 -1.97
C SER A 184 -1.76 -18.68 -2.55
N GLU A 185 -2.93 -19.31 -2.58
CA GLU A 185 -4.19 -18.77 -3.13
C GLU A 185 -5.25 -18.56 -2.04
N ARG A 186 -4.98 -19.03 -0.82
CA ARG A 186 -5.88 -18.91 0.33
C ARG A 186 -6.08 -17.45 0.72
N VAL A 187 -7.35 -17.06 0.80
CA VAL A 187 -7.78 -15.76 1.27
C VAL A 187 -7.57 -15.68 2.78
N ARG A 188 -6.82 -14.67 3.21
CA ARG A 188 -6.56 -14.32 4.61
C ARG A 188 -7.16 -12.97 4.97
N GLN A 189 -7.36 -12.14 3.97
CA GLN A 189 -7.97 -10.83 4.13
C GLN A 189 -9.08 -10.59 3.11
N VAL A 190 -10.14 -9.93 3.56
CA VAL A 190 -11.18 -9.37 2.71
C VAL A 190 -11.07 -7.86 2.76
N TRP A 191 -10.93 -7.22 1.61
CA TRP A 191 -10.93 -5.77 1.46
C TRP A 191 -12.27 -5.33 0.90
N LEU A 192 -13.13 -4.79 1.76
CA LEU A 192 -14.41 -4.24 1.38
C LEU A 192 -14.27 -2.74 1.14
N TRP A 193 -14.58 -2.29 -0.08
CA TRP A 193 -14.62 -0.90 -0.48
C TRP A 193 -16.06 -0.42 -0.55
N GLY A 194 -16.41 0.51 0.34
CA GLY A 194 -17.76 0.99 0.53
C GLY A 194 -17.86 2.49 0.79
N TYR A 195 -18.80 2.85 1.67
CA TYR A 195 -19.08 4.22 2.08
C TYR A 195 -19.50 4.23 3.55
N HIS A 196 -19.35 5.41 4.17
CA HIS A 196 -19.78 5.70 5.53
C HIS A 196 -20.81 6.83 5.46
N THR A 197 -21.98 6.66 6.05
CA THR A 197 -23.01 7.69 6.18
C THR A 197 -23.68 7.62 7.54
N ASP A 198 -24.59 8.55 7.84
CA ASP A 198 -25.39 8.50 9.07
C ASP A 198 -26.22 7.20 9.20
N ALA A 199 -26.49 6.51 8.09
CA ALA A 199 -27.24 5.25 8.08
C ALA A 199 -26.34 4.01 8.22
N ILE A 200 -25.10 4.06 7.71
CA ILE A 200 -24.16 2.92 7.73
C ILE A 200 -22.79 3.40 8.21
N GLU A 201 -22.32 2.82 9.32
CA GLU A 201 -20.97 3.05 9.85
C GLU A 201 -20.16 1.75 9.77
N PRO A 202 -19.12 1.68 8.92
CA PRO A 202 -18.26 0.51 8.80
C PRO A 202 -17.43 0.27 10.07
N ASP A 203 -17.01 -0.98 10.29
CA ASP A 203 -15.95 -1.31 11.23
C ASP A 203 -14.64 -1.23 10.44
N GLU A 204 -13.65 -0.52 10.96
CA GLU A 204 -12.32 -0.41 10.32
C GLU A 204 -11.73 -1.79 10.04
N SER A 205 -11.86 -2.70 11.00
CA SER A 205 -11.52 -4.12 10.83
C SER A 205 -12.42 -5.05 11.64
N ASN A 206 -12.69 -6.24 11.09
CA ASN A 206 -13.45 -7.31 11.70
C ASN A 206 -12.72 -8.65 11.50
N MET A 207 -12.85 -9.62 12.41
CA MET A 207 -12.10 -10.89 12.33
C MET A 207 -12.98 -12.08 12.68
N SER A 208 -12.88 -13.12 11.86
CA SER A 208 -13.41 -14.44 12.18
C SER A 208 -12.23 -15.37 12.48
N MET A 209 -12.04 -15.73 13.76
CA MET A 209 -11.07 -16.75 14.13
C MET A 209 -11.54 -18.14 13.68
N GLY A 210 -10.63 -18.92 13.10
CA GLY A 210 -10.90 -20.25 12.56
C GLY A 210 -11.34 -21.27 13.61
N ARG A 211 -12.13 -22.28 13.19
CA ARG A 211 -12.52 -23.40 14.07
C ARG A 211 -11.32 -24.21 14.55
N LEU A 212 -10.22 -24.25 13.78
CA LEU A 212 -9.01 -24.99 14.14
C LEU A 212 -8.33 -24.43 15.40
N ILE A 213 -8.57 -23.16 15.73
CA ILE A 213 -8.07 -22.50 16.93
C ILE A 213 -9.19 -22.15 17.92
N GLN A 214 -10.32 -22.87 17.89
CA GLN A 214 -11.43 -22.68 18.82
C GLN A 214 -11.03 -22.60 20.30
N PRO A 215 -10.06 -23.37 20.83
CA PRO A 215 -9.60 -23.23 22.22
C PRO A 215 -9.04 -21.85 22.57
N TYR A 216 -8.69 -21.05 21.57
CA TYR A 216 -8.17 -19.70 21.73
C TYR A 216 -9.20 -18.60 21.45
N TRP A 217 -10.44 -18.93 21.12
CA TRP A 217 -11.46 -17.91 20.85
C TRP A 217 -11.64 -16.95 22.03
N SER A 218 -11.82 -15.67 21.71
CA SER A 218 -12.08 -14.60 22.68
C SER A 218 -13.46 -14.72 23.35
N ASN A 219 -14.39 -15.48 22.73
CA ASN A 219 -15.70 -15.81 23.26
C ASN A 219 -15.94 -17.34 23.13
N SER A 220 -16.81 -17.91 23.96
CA SER A 220 -17.15 -19.34 23.90
C SER A 220 -17.90 -19.75 22.63
N ALA A 221 -18.57 -18.82 21.94
CA ALA A 221 -19.41 -19.10 20.77
C ALA A 221 -18.76 -18.73 19.44
N TYR A 222 -17.82 -17.79 19.43
CA TYR A 222 -17.10 -17.28 18.26
C TYR A 222 -15.76 -16.69 18.70
N GLY A 223 -14.82 -16.51 17.78
CA GLY A 223 -13.57 -15.82 18.07
C GLY A 223 -13.43 -14.55 17.22
N ASP A 224 -13.25 -13.43 17.90
CA ASP A 224 -13.00 -12.13 17.28
C ASP A 224 -12.10 -11.28 18.20
N ILE A 225 -10.97 -10.84 17.66
CA ILE A 225 -9.99 -9.96 18.31
C ILE A 225 -9.71 -8.71 17.48
N SER A 226 -10.64 -8.28 16.64
CA SER A 226 -10.45 -7.14 15.75
C SER A 226 -10.63 -5.77 16.43
N ASN A 227 -10.43 -4.71 15.64
CA ASN A 227 -10.86 -3.34 15.99
C ASN A 227 -12.36 -3.10 15.70
N SER A 228 -13.23 -3.98 16.19
CA SER A 228 -14.69 -3.86 16.03
C SER A 228 -15.42 -3.90 17.38
N GLN A 229 -16.74 -3.99 17.34
CA GLN A 229 -17.58 -4.30 18.51
C GLN A 229 -17.43 -5.74 19.02
N ARG A 230 -16.69 -6.59 18.29
CA ARG A 230 -16.38 -7.99 18.60
C ARG A 230 -17.61 -8.86 18.80
N ILE A 231 -18.44 -8.91 17.76
CA ILE A 231 -19.72 -9.61 17.73
C ILE A 231 -19.71 -10.74 16.69
N ASP A 232 -20.65 -11.67 16.80
CA ASP A 232 -20.76 -12.78 15.84
C ASP A 232 -21.46 -12.33 14.54
N ASP A 233 -20.75 -11.59 13.70
CA ASP A 233 -21.27 -10.98 12.47
C ASP A 233 -20.52 -11.37 11.19
N LEU A 234 -19.52 -12.26 11.29
CA LEU A 234 -18.82 -12.88 10.15
C LEU A 234 -19.11 -14.38 10.03
N PRO A 235 -19.11 -14.98 8.82
CA PRO A 235 -19.12 -16.43 8.67
C PRO A 235 -17.85 -17.05 9.25
N THR A 236 -17.99 -18.01 10.17
CA THR A 236 -16.85 -18.75 10.71
C THR A 236 -16.39 -19.80 9.71
N CYS A 237 -15.11 -19.79 9.37
CA CYS A 237 -14.45 -20.80 8.53
C CYS A 237 -13.53 -21.69 9.38
N ASP A 238 -12.90 -22.70 8.80
CA ASP A 238 -11.94 -23.53 9.53
C ASP A 238 -10.66 -22.76 9.84
N HIS A 239 -10.23 -21.89 8.93
CA HIS A 239 -9.12 -20.95 9.12
C HIS A 239 -9.57 -19.52 9.45
N THR A 240 -8.68 -18.78 10.11
CA THR A 240 -8.86 -17.36 10.41
C THR A 240 -8.75 -16.48 9.17
N TYR A 241 -9.62 -15.46 9.09
CA TYR A 241 -9.48 -14.35 8.14
C TYR A 241 -9.92 -13.03 8.77
N VAL A 242 -9.46 -11.92 8.18
CA VAL A 242 -9.78 -10.55 8.60
C VAL A 242 -10.50 -9.82 7.48
N LEU A 243 -11.58 -9.10 7.81
CA LEU A 243 -12.22 -8.15 6.92
C LEU A 243 -11.78 -6.73 7.29
N TYR A 244 -11.39 -5.95 6.30
CA TYR A 244 -11.19 -4.50 6.40
C TYR A 244 -12.28 -3.80 5.60
N ASN A 245 -12.87 -2.75 6.14
CA ASN A 245 -13.90 -1.99 5.44
C ASN A 245 -13.49 -0.54 5.23
N PHE A 246 -13.01 -0.26 4.04
CA PHE A 246 -12.56 1.06 3.63
C PHE A 246 -13.74 1.88 3.12
N ALA A 247 -13.82 3.14 3.54
CA ALA A 247 -14.83 4.09 3.08
C ALA A 247 -14.27 5.15 2.10
N PRO A 248 -13.77 4.77 0.91
CA PRO A 248 -13.15 5.72 -0.03
C PRO A 248 -14.17 6.67 -0.67
N LEU A 249 -15.46 6.38 -0.58
CA LEU A 249 -16.54 7.18 -1.17
C LEU A 249 -17.12 8.21 -0.19
N TYR A 250 -16.45 8.49 0.95
CA TYR A 250 -16.92 9.49 1.91
C TYR A 250 -16.65 10.93 1.45
N SER A 251 -17.65 11.80 1.63
CA SER A 251 -17.77 13.11 0.94
C SER A 251 -17.03 14.30 1.57
N GLY A 252 -16.35 14.09 2.69
CA GLY A 252 -15.67 15.16 3.42
C GLY A 252 -14.22 15.41 3.00
N VAL A 253 -13.59 14.47 2.28
CA VAL A 253 -12.17 14.56 1.93
C VAL A 253 -12.06 15.05 0.48
N SER A 254 -11.98 16.36 0.30
CA SER A 254 -11.75 16.96 -1.02
C SER A 254 -10.37 16.62 -1.60
N ASP A 255 -9.45 16.14 -0.76
CA ASP A 255 -8.16 15.63 -1.18
C ASP A 255 -8.20 14.11 -1.26
N LEU A 256 -8.07 13.61 -2.48
CA LEU A 256 -7.99 12.19 -2.77
C LEU A 256 -6.80 11.55 -2.04
N SER A 257 -5.72 12.28 -1.71
CA SER A 257 -4.52 11.75 -1.05
C SER A 257 -4.81 11.05 0.29
N GLY A 258 -5.78 11.54 1.06
CA GLY A 258 -5.97 11.13 2.47
C GLY A 258 -6.61 9.75 2.69
N VAL A 259 -7.39 9.27 1.72
CA VAL A 259 -8.08 7.96 1.82
C VAL A 259 -7.10 6.80 1.98
N SER A 260 -5.91 6.93 1.40
CA SER A 260 -4.86 5.91 1.48
C SER A 260 -4.27 5.76 2.89
N GLY A 261 -4.12 6.87 3.63
CA GLY A 261 -3.61 6.82 5.00
C GLY A 261 -4.60 6.21 5.98
N TYR A 262 -5.91 6.37 5.75
CA TYR A 262 -6.96 5.71 6.53
C TYR A 262 -6.99 4.20 6.29
N ALA A 263 -6.84 3.72 5.05
CA ALA A 263 -6.79 2.27 4.81
C ALA A 263 -5.57 1.58 5.49
N LEU A 264 -4.45 2.29 5.59
CA LEU A 264 -3.29 1.84 6.39
C LEU A 264 -3.53 1.93 7.89
N GLU A 265 -4.34 2.90 8.32
CA GLU A 265 -4.78 3.05 9.72
C GLU A 265 -5.57 1.84 10.19
N ASP A 266 -6.57 1.41 9.41
CA ASP A 266 -7.38 0.23 9.72
C ASP A 266 -6.52 -1.03 9.90
N HIS A 267 -5.50 -1.21 9.04
CA HIS A 267 -4.52 -2.28 9.16
C HIS A 267 -3.67 -2.16 10.42
N ALA A 268 -3.18 -0.95 10.72
CA ALA A 268 -2.35 -0.72 11.89
C ALA A 268 -3.11 -0.96 13.19
N HIS A 269 -4.40 -0.58 13.25
CA HIS A 269 -5.28 -0.93 14.36
C HIS A 269 -5.51 -2.43 14.49
N GLN A 270 -5.74 -3.15 13.39
CA GLN A 270 -5.88 -4.60 13.48
C GLN A 270 -4.59 -5.28 14.00
N ILE A 271 -3.43 -4.80 13.55
CA ILE A 271 -2.13 -5.27 14.03
C ILE A 271 -1.97 -4.99 15.53
N GLU A 272 -2.32 -3.79 15.99
CA GLU A 272 -2.33 -3.42 17.41
C GLU A 272 -3.15 -4.40 18.25
N HIS A 273 -4.36 -4.74 17.80
CA HIS A 273 -5.24 -5.67 18.54
C HIS A 273 -4.75 -7.11 18.54
N ILE A 274 -4.19 -7.60 17.43
CA ILE A 274 -3.57 -8.93 17.38
C ILE A 274 -2.41 -9.00 18.37
N ILE A 275 -1.50 -8.03 18.32
CA ILE A 275 -0.30 -8.01 19.15
C ILE A 275 -0.68 -7.82 20.63
N GLU A 276 -1.58 -6.90 20.95
CA GLU A 276 -2.10 -6.71 22.31
C GLU A 276 -2.70 -8.01 22.85
N TRP A 277 -3.54 -8.69 22.08
CA TRP A 277 -4.19 -9.92 22.50
C TRP A 277 -3.20 -11.08 22.72
N LEU A 278 -2.11 -11.13 21.96
CA LEU A 278 -1.01 -12.10 22.16
C LEU A 278 -0.12 -11.75 23.38
N ASP A 279 -0.01 -10.48 23.75
CA ASP A 279 0.84 -10.03 24.87
C ASP A 279 0.17 -10.18 26.25
N ILE A 280 -1.12 -9.81 26.35
CA ILE A 280 -1.86 -9.70 27.62
C ILE A 280 -1.69 -10.90 28.58
N PRO A 281 -1.81 -12.17 28.15
CA PRO A 281 -1.80 -13.31 29.08
C PRO A 281 -0.50 -13.47 29.87
N ASN A 282 0.60 -12.90 29.38
CA ASN A 282 1.93 -13.17 29.92
C ASN A 282 2.42 -12.11 30.92
N GLY A 283 1.68 -11.01 31.12
CA GLY A 283 2.06 -9.94 32.03
C GLY A 283 3.37 -9.23 31.69
N ASN A 284 3.91 -9.45 30.49
CA ASN A 284 5.22 -8.95 30.08
C ASN A 284 5.17 -7.51 29.53
N ASP A 285 3.98 -7.01 29.19
CA ASP A 285 3.73 -5.63 28.73
C ASP A 285 4.76 -5.19 27.66
N LEU A 286 5.08 -6.13 26.76
CA LEU A 286 6.04 -5.92 25.67
C LEU A 286 5.49 -4.92 24.67
N TRP A 287 4.17 -4.95 24.43
CA TRP A 287 3.53 -4.13 23.43
C TRP A 287 3.35 -2.69 23.89
N TRP A 288 2.35 -2.42 24.74
CA TRP A 288 1.98 -1.05 25.10
C TRP A 288 3.08 -0.33 25.88
N LYS A 289 3.67 -0.97 26.87
CA LYS A 289 4.68 -0.31 27.71
C LYS A 289 6.07 -0.26 27.10
N ASN A 290 6.55 -1.36 26.51
CA ASN A 290 7.93 -1.41 26.03
C ASN A 290 8.04 -0.97 24.57
N PHE A 291 7.22 -1.47 23.65
CA PHE A 291 7.29 -1.12 22.22
C PHE A 291 6.68 0.25 21.94
N VAL A 292 5.41 0.46 22.29
CA VAL A 292 4.72 1.74 22.05
C VAL A 292 5.32 2.85 22.93
N GLY A 293 5.81 2.51 24.12
CA GLY A 293 6.31 3.48 25.11
C GLY A 293 5.19 4.17 25.89
N SER A 294 4.00 3.58 25.91
CA SER A 294 2.83 4.12 26.58
C SER A 294 2.61 3.53 27.98
N ASN A 295 2.09 4.34 28.90
CA ASN A 295 1.56 3.77 30.13
C ASN A 295 0.18 3.18 29.83
N ALA A 296 -0.11 2.00 30.37
CA ALA A 296 -1.41 1.35 30.20
C ALA A 296 -2.60 2.31 30.48
N LYS A 297 -3.72 2.03 29.79
CA LYS A 297 -5.01 2.76 29.78
C LYS A 297 -5.30 3.58 31.06
N PRO A 298 -5.87 4.80 30.95
CA PRO A 298 -6.72 5.23 29.82
C PRO A 298 -6.16 6.31 28.90
N ASP A 299 -5.05 6.97 29.24
CA ASP A 299 -4.64 8.18 28.51
C ASP A 299 -3.80 7.93 27.25
N HIS A 300 -3.35 6.69 27.02
CA HIS A 300 -2.50 6.26 25.89
C HIS A 300 -1.30 7.19 25.60
N SER A 301 -0.81 7.90 26.62
CA SER A 301 0.35 8.82 26.52
C SER A 301 1.63 8.07 26.19
N ILE A 302 2.44 8.63 25.29
CA ILE A 302 3.83 8.19 25.10
C ILE A 302 4.71 8.81 26.20
N ARG A 303 4.93 8.04 27.27
CA ARG A 303 5.66 8.47 28.48
C ARG A 303 7.11 8.04 28.48
N ARG A 304 7.46 7.09 27.63
CA ARG A 304 8.81 6.52 27.49
C ARG A 304 9.21 6.62 26.04
N PRO A 305 10.53 6.61 25.74
CA PRO A 305 11.01 6.28 24.41
C PRO A 305 10.33 4.99 23.93
N GLY A 306 9.88 5.00 22.69
CA GLY A 306 9.15 3.92 22.04
C GLY A 306 8.73 4.34 20.64
N CYS A 307 8.03 3.44 19.94
CA CYS A 307 7.59 3.63 18.57
C CYS A 307 6.29 4.44 18.42
N GLY A 308 5.60 4.73 19.53
CA GLY A 308 4.23 5.24 19.45
C GLY A 308 3.27 4.20 18.88
N TRP A 309 2.10 4.65 18.48
CA TRP A 309 1.01 3.83 17.97
C TRP A 309 0.28 4.57 16.85
N THR A 310 -0.71 3.94 16.24
CA THR A 310 -1.32 4.37 14.98
C THR A 310 -1.73 5.85 14.97
N HIS A 311 -2.27 6.36 16.08
CA HIS A 311 -2.71 7.77 16.20
C HIS A 311 -1.64 8.73 16.75
N LEU A 312 -0.58 8.22 17.40
CA LEU A 312 0.43 9.05 18.06
C LEU A 312 1.84 8.59 17.72
N THR A 313 2.56 9.46 17.01
CA THR A 313 3.97 9.28 16.68
C THR A 313 4.86 9.40 17.94
N PRO A 314 6.09 8.85 17.94
CA PRO A 314 7.01 8.96 19.08
C PRO A 314 7.27 10.40 19.55
N ASN A 315 7.27 11.35 18.62
CA ASN A 315 7.51 12.76 18.88
C ASN A 315 6.23 13.56 19.18
N SER A 316 5.06 12.92 19.20
CA SER A 316 3.84 13.54 19.70
C SER A 316 4.01 13.85 21.19
N ILE A 317 3.78 15.12 21.55
CA ILE A 317 3.79 15.60 22.93
C ILE A 317 2.39 16.08 23.31
N PRO A 318 1.96 15.91 24.58
CA PRO A 318 0.86 16.68 25.14
C PRO A 318 1.38 18.11 25.33
N GLU A 319 1.08 19.03 24.41
CA GLU A 319 1.35 20.45 24.62
C GLU A 319 0.24 21.03 25.51
N ASP A 320 0.62 21.55 26.68
CA ASP A 320 -0.13 22.55 27.44
C ASP A 320 -1.64 22.34 27.62
N GLY A 321 -2.05 21.17 28.11
CA GLY A 321 -3.31 21.00 28.82
C GLY A 321 -4.59 20.90 27.97
N ASP A 322 -4.50 20.99 26.65
CA ASP A 322 -5.60 20.69 25.72
C ASP A 322 -5.14 19.59 24.73
N ASP A 323 -6.07 18.68 24.40
CA ASP A 323 -6.00 17.51 23.51
C ASP A 323 -4.65 17.13 22.87
N TYR A 324 -4.28 15.86 23.02
CA TYR A 324 -3.15 15.26 22.30
C TYR A 324 -3.11 15.73 20.84
N ASN A 325 -1.90 16.01 20.35
CA ASN A 325 -1.58 16.14 18.93
C ASN A 325 -1.76 14.79 18.17
N SER A 326 -2.80 14.01 18.50
CA SER A 326 -3.19 12.82 17.75
C SER A 326 -3.42 13.21 16.29
N TYR A 327 -3.02 12.34 15.38
CA TYR A 327 -3.10 12.56 13.93
C TYR A 327 -2.17 13.67 13.38
N LYS A 328 -1.16 14.11 14.14
CA LYS A 328 -0.11 15.03 13.64
C LYS A 328 1.16 14.29 13.24
N TRP A 329 1.07 13.45 12.20
CA TRP A 329 2.22 12.68 11.70
C TRP A 329 3.27 13.53 10.96
N TYR A 330 2.99 14.80 10.71
CA TYR A 330 3.90 15.76 10.09
C TYR A 330 4.60 16.66 11.13
N PHE A 331 4.64 16.25 12.40
CA PHE A 331 5.26 17.07 13.44
C PHE A 331 6.79 17.05 13.30
N GLU A 332 7.39 18.24 13.12
CA GLU A 332 8.82 18.41 12.88
C GLU A 332 9.68 18.34 14.15
N ASN A 333 9.10 18.66 15.32
CA ASN A 333 9.84 18.66 16.58
C ASN A 333 10.42 17.28 16.85
N SER A 334 11.75 17.19 16.91
CA SER A 334 12.40 15.92 17.18
C SER A 334 12.30 15.54 18.65
N ARG A 335 12.10 14.24 18.91
CA ARG A 335 12.16 13.66 20.24
C ARG A 335 12.96 12.38 20.23
N ASP A 336 13.70 12.13 21.31
CA ASP A 336 14.43 10.87 21.45
C ASP A 336 13.46 9.67 21.50
N SER A 337 13.63 8.76 20.56
CA SER A 337 12.95 7.47 20.48
C SER A 337 13.98 6.37 20.22
N ASP A 338 13.78 5.20 20.80
CA ASP A 338 14.56 4.00 20.53
C ASP A 338 13.93 3.13 19.42
N CYS A 339 12.88 3.60 18.73
CA CYS A 339 12.11 2.76 17.81
C CYS A 339 12.95 2.07 16.71
N MET A 340 13.95 2.76 16.18
CA MET A 340 14.81 2.23 15.11
C MET A 340 15.87 1.22 15.59
N ASP A 341 16.17 1.17 16.89
CA ASP A 341 17.01 0.13 17.54
C ASP A 341 16.25 -0.48 18.71
N TRP A 342 14.94 -0.66 18.57
CA TRP A 342 14.10 -1.01 19.70
C TRP A 342 14.49 -2.39 20.24
N LYS A 343 14.64 -2.47 21.56
CA LYS A 343 14.95 -3.71 22.27
C LYS A 343 13.96 -3.92 23.40
N PRO A 344 13.46 -5.15 23.60
CA PRO A 344 12.47 -5.46 24.63
C PRO A 344 12.89 -5.14 26.07
N ASP A 345 14.19 -5.03 26.33
CA ASP A 345 14.78 -4.66 27.63
C ASP A 345 15.04 -3.15 27.80
N GLY A 346 14.73 -2.34 26.79
CA GLY A 346 14.93 -0.89 26.79
C GLY A 346 16.39 -0.45 26.59
N THR A 347 17.27 -1.34 26.14
CA THR A 347 18.69 -1.02 25.86
C THR A 347 18.93 -0.47 24.46
N GLY A 348 17.86 -0.28 23.68
CA GLY A 348 17.91 0.32 22.35
C GLY A 348 18.55 1.70 22.32
N GLN A 349 19.34 1.97 21.28
CA GLN A 349 19.91 3.28 21.05
C GLN A 349 18.80 4.27 20.73
N LYS A 350 18.74 5.36 21.50
CA LYS A 350 17.83 6.46 21.26
C LYS A 350 18.38 7.40 20.21
N THR A 351 17.52 7.84 19.31
CA THR A 351 17.80 8.87 18.33
C THR A 351 16.67 9.86 18.26
N ALA A 352 16.99 11.11 17.96
CA ALA A 352 16.02 12.14 17.71
C ALA A 352 15.21 11.77 16.44
N VAL A 353 13.90 11.56 16.60
CA VAL A 353 12.98 11.25 15.48
C VAL A 353 11.93 12.34 15.31
N SER A 354 11.52 12.58 14.07
CA SER A 354 10.41 13.46 13.69
C SER A 354 9.82 13.03 12.35
N CYS A 355 8.92 13.82 11.77
CA CYS A 355 8.44 13.58 10.40
C CYS A 355 9.56 13.41 9.36
N HIS A 356 10.72 14.02 9.57
CA HIS A 356 11.86 13.82 8.67
C HIS A 356 12.44 12.41 8.73
N THR A 357 12.19 11.69 9.82
CA THR A 357 12.59 10.29 9.97
C THR A 357 11.77 9.37 9.07
N TRP A 358 10.46 9.58 8.92
CA TRP A 358 9.61 8.71 8.09
C TRP A 358 9.26 9.29 6.71
N ALA A 359 9.05 10.59 6.59
CA ALA A 359 8.66 11.27 5.34
C ALA A 359 9.82 12.00 4.64
N GLY A 360 11.04 11.95 5.21
CA GLY A 360 12.21 12.65 4.69
C GLY A 360 12.06 14.18 4.76
N ASP A 361 12.84 14.90 3.95
CA ASP A 361 12.89 16.37 3.99
C ASP A 361 11.53 17.05 3.76
N SER A 362 10.60 16.35 3.08
CA SER A 362 9.28 16.91 2.77
C SER A 362 8.37 17.10 3.99
N CYS A 363 8.46 16.22 5.00
CA CYS A 363 7.59 16.26 6.18
C CYS A 363 6.09 16.46 5.85
N ASN A 364 5.64 15.99 4.69
CA ASN A 364 4.29 16.31 4.24
C ASN A 364 3.22 15.62 5.10
N ASP A 365 2.09 16.28 5.28
CA ASP A 365 0.89 15.61 5.78
C ASP A 365 0.33 14.68 4.69
N ASP A 366 0.72 13.42 4.78
CA ASP A 366 0.27 12.35 3.89
C ASP A 366 -0.78 11.45 4.57
N THR A 367 -1.52 12.02 5.53
CA THR A 367 -2.46 11.30 6.42
C THR A 367 -1.82 10.13 7.18
N GLY A 368 -0.52 10.28 7.47
CA GLY A 368 0.26 9.34 8.25
C GLY A 368 0.72 8.11 7.46
N THR A 369 0.63 8.11 6.14
CA THR A 369 1.07 6.99 5.29
C THR A 369 2.54 6.65 5.58
N ALA A 370 3.43 7.65 5.51
CA ALA A 370 4.86 7.46 5.74
C ALA A 370 5.15 6.98 7.16
N TYR A 371 4.50 7.59 8.16
CA TYR A 371 4.63 7.17 9.55
C TYR A 371 4.18 5.71 9.75
N LYS A 372 2.99 5.34 9.26
CA LYS A 372 2.43 3.99 9.43
C LYS A 372 3.31 2.94 8.77
N VAL A 373 3.86 3.21 7.58
CA VAL A 373 4.84 2.33 6.93
C VAL A 373 6.10 2.22 7.77
N TRP A 374 6.71 3.33 8.20
CA TRP A 374 7.90 3.33 9.05
C TRP A 374 7.67 2.57 10.37
N TRP A 375 6.56 2.83 11.04
CA TRP A 375 6.16 2.18 12.29
C TRP A 375 5.99 0.67 12.12
N MET A 376 5.32 0.25 11.05
CA MET A 376 5.19 -1.17 10.69
C MET A 376 6.54 -1.83 10.39
N GLN A 377 7.47 -1.11 9.75
CA GLN A 377 8.85 -1.58 9.52
C GLN A 377 9.66 -1.71 10.82
N SER A 378 9.25 -1.05 11.91
CA SER A 378 9.86 -1.19 13.23
C SER A 378 9.33 -2.38 14.04
N LEU A 379 8.23 -3.02 13.62
CA LEU A 379 7.69 -4.20 14.29
C LEU A 379 8.65 -5.39 14.15
N PRO A 380 9.03 -6.09 15.23
CA PRO A 380 9.85 -7.31 15.19
C PRO A 380 9.41 -8.28 14.09
N GLY A 381 10.14 -8.29 12.98
CA GLY A 381 9.77 -9.05 11.80
C GLY A 381 10.63 -10.29 11.56
N TYR A 382 10.71 -10.70 10.29
CA TYR A 382 11.58 -11.79 9.87
C TYR A 382 13.05 -11.49 10.21
N ASN A 383 13.76 -12.48 10.75
CA ASN A 383 15.15 -12.36 11.19
C ASN A 383 15.45 -11.18 12.14
N ASN A 384 14.50 -10.80 12.99
CA ASN A 384 14.72 -9.69 13.94
C ASN A 384 15.87 -9.95 14.93
N ASN A 385 16.21 -11.21 15.23
CA ASN A 385 17.29 -11.61 16.15
C ASN A 385 17.22 -10.97 17.55
N LEU A 386 16.03 -10.53 17.99
CA LEU A 386 15.83 -9.90 19.29
C LEU A 386 15.64 -10.96 20.37
N SER A 387 16.32 -10.76 21.50
CA SER A 387 16.16 -11.58 22.70
C SER A 387 16.24 -10.71 23.95
N TYR A 388 15.70 -11.20 25.06
CA TYR A 388 15.75 -10.55 26.35
C TYR A 388 15.76 -11.56 27.49
N ASP A 389 16.41 -11.15 28.58
CA ASP A 389 16.41 -11.91 29.82
C ASP A 389 15.08 -11.75 30.56
N THR A 390 14.59 -12.86 31.09
CA THR A 390 13.48 -12.90 32.05
C THR A 390 13.92 -13.64 33.31
N PRO A 391 13.20 -13.50 34.44
CA PRO A 391 13.47 -14.31 35.63
C PRO A 391 13.46 -15.83 35.38
N THR A 392 12.81 -16.27 34.29
CA THR A 392 12.68 -17.67 33.88
C THR A 392 13.66 -18.10 32.78
N GLY A 393 14.56 -17.21 32.32
CA GLY A 393 15.54 -17.48 31.28
C GLY A 393 15.48 -16.51 30.09
N ILE A 394 16.24 -16.81 29.04
CA ILE A 394 16.30 -16.00 27.81
C ILE A 394 15.07 -16.29 26.94
N ARG A 395 14.41 -15.23 26.48
CA ARG A 395 13.31 -15.30 25.51
C ARG A 395 13.73 -14.64 24.20
N VAL A 396 13.31 -15.23 23.08
CA VAL A 396 13.52 -14.70 21.72
C VAL A 396 12.20 -14.19 21.18
N LEU A 397 12.19 -12.98 20.61
CA LEU A 397 10.99 -12.46 19.97
C LEU A 397 10.65 -13.27 18.72
N THR A 398 9.36 -13.53 18.55
CA THR A 398 8.83 -14.13 17.33
C THR A 398 8.76 -13.08 16.21
N ASN A 399 8.56 -13.51 14.98
CA ASN A 399 8.16 -12.62 13.90
C ASN A 399 6.69 -12.23 14.10
N TRP A 400 6.40 -10.97 14.43
CA TRP A 400 5.04 -10.50 14.70
C TRP A 400 4.19 -10.44 13.43
N TRP A 401 4.80 -10.28 12.26
CA TRP A 401 4.10 -10.38 10.99
C TRP A 401 3.55 -11.77 10.70
N GLU A 402 4.08 -12.82 11.34
CA GLU A 402 3.53 -14.18 11.24
C GLU A 402 2.13 -14.26 11.85
N ALA A 403 1.88 -13.54 12.95
CA ALA A 403 0.54 -13.51 13.57
C ALA A 403 -0.49 -12.80 12.68
N THR A 404 -0.06 -11.77 11.95
CA THR A 404 -0.90 -11.08 10.96
C THR A 404 -1.12 -11.91 9.69
N TYR A 405 -0.13 -12.75 9.32
CA TYR A 405 -0.20 -13.63 8.16
C TYR A 405 -1.09 -14.85 8.38
N ASP A 406 -0.86 -15.59 9.47
CA ASP A 406 -1.54 -16.83 9.77
C ASP A 406 -1.61 -17.01 11.29
N LEU A 407 -2.65 -16.41 11.88
CA LEU A 407 -2.89 -16.49 13.32
C LEU A 407 -3.04 -17.93 13.80
N ASP A 408 -3.60 -18.82 12.97
CA ASP A 408 -3.85 -20.21 13.34
C ASP A 408 -2.54 -20.95 13.54
N ARG A 409 -1.66 -20.87 12.53
CA ARG A 409 -0.33 -21.43 12.60
C ARG A 409 0.50 -20.79 13.70
N TYR A 410 0.42 -19.47 13.85
CA TYR A 410 1.13 -18.75 14.92
C TYR A 410 0.77 -19.29 16.31
N LEU A 411 -0.53 -19.44 16.60
CA LEU A 411 -1.01 -19.94 17.89
C LEU A 411 -0.62 -21.41 18.12
N GLN A 412 -0.60 -22.24 17.08
CA GLN A 412 -0.13 -23.62 17.19
C GLN A 412 1.36 -23.68 17.54
N MET A 413 2.18 -22.79 16.96
CA MET A 413 3.63 -22.76 17.17
C MET A 413 4.04 -22.10 18.49
N TYR A 414 3.38 -21.01 18.87
CA TYR A 414 3.86 -20.12 19.94
C TYR A 414 2.84 -19.92 21.06
N GLY A 415 1.60 -20.41 20.89
CA GLY A 415 0.49 -20.04 21.75
C GLY A 415 0.25 -18.52 21.73
N ARG A 416 -0.41 -18.01 22.77
CA ARG A 416 -0.62 -16.57 22.96
C ARG A 416 0.64 -15.92 23.54
N SER A 417 1.68 -15.77 22.71
CA SER A 417 2.95 -15.21 23.17
C SER A 417 3.76 -14.60 22.03
N LEU A 418 4.18 -13.35 22.22
CA LEU A 418 5.06 -12.61 21.29
C LEU A 418 6.52 -13.09 21.29
N SER A 419 6.87 -14.03 22.17
CA SER A 419 8.23 -14.54 22.32
C SER A 419 8.24 -15.99 22.79
N LYS A 420 9.31 -16.73 22.47
CA LYS A 420 9.49 -18.11 22.89
C LYS A 420 10.70 -18.25 23.81
N THR A 421 10.62 -19.17 24.78
CA THR A 421 11.75 -19.51 25.64
C THR A 421 12.75 -20.35 24.84
N ILE A 422 14.04 -20.04 24.93
CA ILE A 422 15.07 -20.96 24.46
C ILE A 422 15.20 -22.06 25.51
N ASP A 423 14.92 -23.31 25.14
CA ASP A 423 15.23 -24.44 26.02
C ASP A 423 16.76 -24.53 26.17
N PRO A 424 17.33 -24.34 27.38
CA PRO A 424 18.77 -24.44 27.59
C PRO A 424 19.33 -25.82 27.22
N ALA A 425 18.49 -26.86 27.22
CA ALA A 425 18.89 -28.22 26.86
C ALA A 425 18.99 -28.45 25.34
N ASN A 426 18.41 -27.57 24.53
CA ASN A 426 18.41 -27.67 23.08
C ASN A 426 18.62 -26.28 22.47
N PRO A 427 19.83 -25.68 22.64
CA PRO A 427 20.10 -24.35 22.15
C PRO A 427 19.90 -24.32 20.64
N ILE A 428 18.89 -23.58 20.19
CA ILE A 428 18.76 -23.20 18.79
C ILE A 428 20.06 -22.46 18.48
N THR A 429 20.86 -22.99 17.55
CA THR A 429 22.02 -22.30 17.02
C THR A 429 21.50 -21.04 16.33
N VAL A 430 21.39 -19.95 17.08
CA VAL A 430 21.23 -18.61 16.52
C VAL A 430 22.54 -18.39 15.79
N THR A 431 22.56 -18.64 14.49
CA THR A 431 23.72 -18.37 13.66
C THR A 431 23.97 -16.87 13.81
N PRO A 432 25.05 -16.43 14.49
CA PRO A 432 25.29 -15.01 14.63
C PRO A 432 25.40 -14.43 13.22
N SER A 433 24.60 -13.40 12.94
CA SER A 433 24.80 -12.58 11.75
C SER A 433 26.29 -12.15 11.75
N PRO A 434 27.01 -12.29 10.63
CA PRO A 434 28.47 -12.25 10.61
C PRO A 434 28.96 -10.92 11.19
N THR A 435 29.40 -10.96 12.44
CA THR A 435 30.02 -9.82 13.12
C THR A 435 31.36 -9.61 12.43
N THR A 436 31.54 -8.44 11.82
CA THR A 436 32.78 -8.01 11.18
C THR A 436 33.90 -7.92 12.21
N ALA A 437 34.59 -9.05 12.45
CA ALA A 437 35.83 -9.11 13.20
C ALA A 437 37.00 -8.62 12.30
N PRO A 438 38.04 -7.99 12.89
CA PRO A 438 39.09 -7.31 12.13
C PRO A 438 39.91 -8.31 11.30
N SER A 439 40.01 -7.98 10.02
CA SER A 439 40.64 -8.75 8.95
C SER A 439 42.10 -9.11 9.24
N PRO A 440 42.49 -10.39 9.11
CA PRO A 440 43.84 -10.76 8.75
C PRO A 440 43.87 -11.38 7.33
N THR A 441 44.67 -10.74 6.47
CA THR A 441 45.27 -11.29 5.23
C THR A 441 44.33 -11.42 4.02
N PRO A 442 44.73 -10.91 2.83
CA PRO A 442 43.83 -10.76 1.69
C PRO A 442 43.51 -12.11 1.05
N VAL A 443 42.30 -12.58 1.27
CA VAL A 443 41.68 -13.61 0.43
C VAL A 443 41.05 -12.90 -0.77
N SER A 444 41.23 -13.51 -1.93
CA SER A 444 40.79 -13.08 -3.26
C SER A 444 39.48 -12.30 -3.26
N SER A 445 39.49 -11.17 -3.98
CA SER A 445 38.36 -10.27 -4.21
C SER A 445 37.03 -11.01 -4.34
N PRO A 446 35.97 -10.58 -3.63
CA PRO A 446 34.64 -11.12 -3.86
C PRO A 446 34.27 -10.91 -5.34
N VAL A 447 33.74 -11.97 -5.95
CA VAL A 447 33.14 -11.88 -7.29
C VAL A 447 32.04 -10.82 -7.19
N PRO A 448 32.08 -9.73 -7.98
CA PRO A 448 31.07 -8.69 -7.91
C PRO A 448 29.69 -9.31 -8.17
N THR A 449 28.76 -9.07 -7.25
CA THR A 449 27.35 -9.39 -7.45
C THR A 449 26.90 -8.75 -8.77
N PRO A 450 26.26 -9.49 -9.70
CA PRO A 450 25.73 -8.90 -10.92
C PRO A 450 24.79 -7.75 -10.55
N GLY A 451 25.06 -6.56 -11.04
CA GLY A 451 24.20 -5.42 -10.77
C GLY A 451 22.83 -5.58 -11.46
N THR A 452 21.84 -4.83 -10.97
CA THR A 452 20.43 -4.96 -11.33
C THR A 452 19.93 -3.75 -12.13
N ILE A 453 18.86 -3.93 -12.91
CA ILE A 453 18.10 -2.85 -13.56
C ILE A 453 16.71 -2.80 -12.92
N ASP A 454 16.24 -1.59 -12.64
CA ASP A 454 14.89 -1.32 -12.12
C ASP A 454 14.40 0.00 -12.74
N LEU A 455 13.62 -0.10 -13.81
CA LEU A 455 13.08 1.05 -14.53
C LEU A 455 11.69 1.43 -14.02
N ASP A 456 11.59 2.63 -13.50
CA ASP A 456 10.34 3.26 -13.10
C ASP A 456 9.83 4.21 -14.19
N ILE A 457 8.51 4.19 -14.44
CA ILE A 457 7.84 5.23 -15.23
C ILE A 457 6.72 5.90 -14.43
N PHE A 458 6.70 7.23 -14.46
CA PHE A 458 5.64 8.02 -13.85
C PHE A 458 5.15 9.09 -14.84
N GLY A 459 3.85 9.30 -14.92
CA GLY A 459 3.24 10.34 -15.73
C GLY A 459 2.20 11.09 -14.91
N ILE A 460 2.23 12.43 -14.98
CA ILE A 460 1.26 13.29 -14.30
C ILE A 460 0.49 14.07 -15.37
N LEU A 461 -0.84 13.95 -15.35
CA LEU A 461 -1.74 14.87 -16.03
C LEU A 461 -2.09 15.95 -15.02
N GLU A 462 -1.66 17.19 -15.25
CA GLU A 462 -1.72 18.25 -14.23
C GLU A 462 -3.15 18.74 -13.88
N ARG A 463 -4.20 18.33 -14.61
CA ARG A 463 -5.62 18.65 -14.32
C ARG A 463 -6.59 17.97 -15.30
N GLU A 464 -7.89 18.02 -15.00
CA GLU A 464 -8.94 17.83 -16.00
C GLU A 464 -8.81 18.94 -17.08
N TYR A 465 -8.43 18.55 -18.29
CA TYR A 465 -8.29 19.48 -19.41
C TYR A 465 -9.62 19.64 -20.14
N THR A 466 -10.27 20.80 -20.04
CA THR A 466 -11.16 21.30 -21.09
C THR A 466 -10.31 21.92 -22.19
N VAL A 467 -9.69 21.12 -23.06
CA VAL A 467 -8.79 21.70 -24.08
C VAL A 467 -8.97 21.08 -25.46
N THR A 468 -9.10 21.99 -26.42
CA THR A 468 -8.78 21.87 -27.84
C THR A 468 -7.38 21.27 -28.03
N THR A 469 -7.25 20.25 -28.88
CA THR A 469 -5.97 19.61 -29.24
C THR A 469 -4.87 20.63 -29.62
N PRO A 470 -3.60 20.46 -29.20
CA PRO A 470 -3.00 19.27 -28.58
C PRO A 470 -3.19 19.13 -27.05
N ILE A 471 -3.23 17.88 -26.56
CA ILE A 471 -3.08 17.56 -25.11
C ILE A 471 -1.59 17.46 -24.79
N GLN A 472 -1.11 18.12 -23.75
CA GLN A 472 0.31 18.09 -23.36
C GLN A 472 0.49 17.57 -21.94
N TYR A 473 1.50 16.74 -21.72
CA TYR A 473 1.90 16.26 -20.39
C TYR A 473 3.36 15.83 -20.38
N GLN A 474 3.91 15.60 -19.19
CA GLN A 474 5.28 15.13 -19.01
C GLN A 474 5.29 13.69 -18.50
N LEU A 475 6.27 12.93 -18.97
CA LEU A 475 6.54 11.56 -18.58
C LEU A 475 7.96 11.49 -18.02
N THR A 476 8.13 11.01 -16.79
CA THR A 476 9.46 10.82 -16.19
C THR A 476 9.82 9.34 -16.20
N VAL A 477 10.96 9.02 -16.79
CA VAL A 477 11.56 7.68 -16.79
C VAL A 477 12.79 7.72 -15.89
N ARG A 478 12.88 6.80 -14.94
CA ARG A 478 13.99 6.74 -13.97
C ARG A 478 14.58 5.33 -13.92
N ASN A 479 15.90 5.23 -13.82
CA ASN A 479 16.59 3.96 -13.52
C ASN A 479 16.99 3.91 -12.05
N GLN A 480 16.24 3.16 -11.25
CA GLN A 480 16.51 2.87 -9.83
C GLN A 480 17.51 1.72 -9.65
N GLY A 481 17.82 1.00 -10.72
CA GLY A 481 18.76 -0.11 -10.69
C GLY A 481 20.19 0.34 -10.37
N THR A 482 21.04 -0.62 -10.02
CA THR A 482 22.46 -0.39 -9.71
C THR A 482 23.35 -0.36 -10.96
N THR A 483 22.78 -0.64 -12.14
CA THR A 483 23.49 -0.67 -13.43
C THR A 483 22.83 0.21 -14.47
N THR A 484 23.60 0.66 -15.45
CA THR A 484 23.08 1.43 -16.58
C THR A 484 22.10 0.59 -17.39
N ALA A 485 20.89 1.11 -17.59
CA ALA A 485 19.92 0.55 -18.51
C ALA A 485 20.29 0.97 -19.93
N HIS A 486 20.76 0.03 -20.75
CA HIS A 486 21.16 0.32 -22.12
C HIS A 486 19.98 0.24 -23.08
N GLN A 487 19.94 1.16 -24.05
CA GLN A 487 18.91 1.25 -25.09
C GLN A 487 17.48 1.14 -24.53
N VAL A 488 17.13 2.05 -23.61
CA VAL A 488 15.78 2.16 -23.07
C VAL A 488 14.82 2.53 -24.20
N GLN A 489 13.76 1.75 -24.34
CA GLN A 489 12.69 1.95 -25.30
C GLN A 489 11.42 2.37 -24.58
N LEU A 490 10.82 3.45 -25.04
CA LEU A 490 9.50 3.91 -24.63
C LEU A 490 8.51 3.64 -25.76
N SER A 491 7.49 2.84 -25.47
CA SER A 491 6.37 2.56 -26.36
C SER A 491 5.16 3.37 -25.93
N LEU A 492 4.61 4.15 -26.85
CA LEU A 492 3.44 4.99 -26.65
C LEU A 492 2.27 4.36 -27.41
N ASN A 493 1.23 3.94 -26.70
CA ASN A 493 0.05 3.30 -27.27
C ASN A 493 -1.20 4.14 -27.00
N THR A 494 -2.03 4.34 -28.01
CA THR A 494 -3.37 4.92 -27.85
C THR A 494 -4.45 3.90 -28.23
N ALA A 495 -5.57 3.92 -27.50
CA ALA A 495 -6.73 3.08 -27.83
C ALA A 495 -7.62 3.68 -28.94
N SER A 496 -7.43 4.97 -29.27
CA SER A 496 -8.29 5.74 -30.17
C SER A 496 -7.63 5.88 -31.56
N SER A 497 -8.36 5.48 -32.61
CA SER A 497 -7.90 5.62 -33.99
C SER A 497 -7.75 7.08 -34.40
N GLY A 498 -6.68 7.41 -35.15
CA GLY A 498 -6.43 8.77 -35.66
C GLY A 498 -5.75 9.73 -34.68
N VAL A 499 -5.41 9.25 -33.48
CA VAL A 499 -4.68 10.03 -32.46
C VAL A 499 -3.18 9.88 -32.66
N GLN A 500 -2.48 10.99 -32.87
CA GLN A 500 -1.02 11.00 -33.04
C GLN A 500 -0.35 11.46 -31.75
N VAL A 501 0.49 10.61 -31.15
CA VAL A 501 1.29 10.96 -29.96
C VAL A 501 2.69 11.37 -30.39
N VAL A 502 3.09 12.59 -30.11
CA VAL A 502 4.43 13.12 -30.39
C VAL A 502 5.18 13.28 -29.07
N ALA A 503 6.33 12.64 -28.94
CA ALA A 503 7.23 12.86 -27.82
C ALA A 503 8.42 13.70 -28.29
N ALA A 504 8.81 14.73 -27.55
CA ALA A 504 9.99 15.53 -27.85
C ALA A 504 11.16 15.07 -26.97
N ILE A 505 12.04 14.23 -27.52
CA ILE A 505 13.20 13.65 -26.81
C ILE A 505 14.50 14.05 -27.54
N GLY A 506 14.97 15.29 -27.35
CA GLY A 506 16.25 15.76 -27.92
C GLY A 506 16.46 15.39 -29.41
N ASN A 507 17.71 15.18 -29.83
CA ASN A 507 18.03 14.72 -31.20
C ASN A 507 17.71 13.23 -31.46
N ASN A 508 17.01 12.54 -30.55
CA ASN A 508 16.68 11.12 -30.66
C ASN A 508 15.29 10.94 -31.30
N ILE A 509 15.27 10.16 -32.38
CA ILE A 509 14.11 10.04 -33.27
C ILE A 509 13.13 9.02 -32.70
N CYS A 510 11.98 9.46 -32.20
CA CYS A 510 10.82 8.58 -32.09
C CYS A 510 10.40 8.18 -33.51
N THR A 511 10.45 6.89 -33.81
CA THR A 511 10.02 6.39 -35.12
C THR A 511 8.59 5.88 -35.03
N ASN A 512 7.73 6.38 -35.91
CA ASN A 512 6.42 5.76 -36.12
C ASN A 512 6.68 4.42 -36.80
N LEU A 513 6.40 3.31 -36.13
CA LEU A 513 6.47 2.01 -36.79
C LEU A 513 5.30 1.88 -37.77
N PRO A 514 5.54 1.43 -39.02
CA PRO A 514 4.44 1.12 -39.93
C PRO A 514 3.58 0.01 -39.32
N ILE A 515 2.27 0.25 -39.29
CA ILE A 515 1.27 -0.68 -38.79
C ILE A 515 1.29 -1.93 -39.70
N PRO A 516 1.43 -3.16 -39.16
CA PRO A 516 1.34 -4.36 -39.98
C PRO A 516 -0.02 -4.41 -40.69
N GLU A 517 -0.03 -4.49 -42.03
CA GLU A 517 -1.25 -4.44 -42.87
C GLU A 517 -2.31 -5.51 -42.56
N ASN A 518 -1.99 -6.51 -41.73
CA ASN A 518 -2.85 -7.66 -41.45
C ASN A 518 -3.55 -7.63 -40.09
N ASP A 519 -3.36 -6.60 -39.26
CA ASP A 519 -3.98 -6.53 -37.93
C ASP A 519 -5.25 -5.66 -37.94
N THR A 520 -6.37 -6.25 -38.36
CA THR A 520 -7.65 -5.56 -38.55
C THR A 520 -8.43 -5.33 -37.25
N GLU A 521 -7.99 -5.84 -36.10
CA GLU A 521 -8.79 -5.77 -34.87
C GLU A 521 -8.45 -4.65 -33.89
N ARG A 522 -7.30 -3.96 -33.96
CA ARG A 522 -7.07 -2.76 -33.12
C ARG A 522 -6.12 -1.81 -33.81
N ILE A 523 -6.64 -0.70 -34.36
CA ILE A 523 -5.83 0.42 -34.85
C ILE A 523 -5.17 1.10 -33.64
N ARG A 524 -4.07 0.52 -33.14
CA ARG A 524 -3.18 1.16 -32.16
C ARG A 524 -2.03 1.76 -32.93
N GLN A 525 -1.91 3.08 -32.89
CA GLN A 525 -0.67 3.71 -33.34
C GLN A 525 0.38 3.48 -32.25
N ILE A 526 1.43 2.71 -32.58
CA ILE A 526 2.55 2.45 -31.67
C ILE A 526 3.69 3.37 -32.09
N ASN A 527 3.96 4.38 -31.27
CA ASN A 527 5.17 5.19 -31.44
C ASN A 527 6.24 4.61 -30.53
N GLN A 528 7.38 4.22 -31.12
CA GLN A 528 8.53 3.71 -30.37
C GLN A 528 9.62 4.76 -30.36
N CYS A 529 10.00 5.15 -29.16
CA CYS A 529 11.07 6.10 -28.88
C CYS A 529 12.26 5.36 -28.28
N ILE A 530 13.43 5.47 -28.90
CA ILE A 530 14.68 5.00 -28.30
C ILE A 530 15.27 6.17 -27.51
N ILE A 531 15.25 6.04 -26.18
CA ILE A 531 15.73 7.05 -25.25
C ILE A 531 17.26 7.07 -25.20
N GLY A 532 17.89 5.90 -25.38
CA GLY A 532 19.34 5.71 -25.21
C GLY A 532 19.67 5.05 -23.88
N ASP A 533 20.85 5.32 -23.35
CA ASP A 533 21.31 4.75 -22.08
C ASP A 533 20.88 5.61 -20.90
N LEU A 534 20.39 5.00 -19.83
CA LEU A 534 19.98 5.66 -18.60
C LEU A 534 20.83 5.14 -17.43
N THR A 535 21.73 5.96 -16.88
CA THR A 535 22.61 5.54 -15.78
C THR A 535 21.83 5.38 -14.48
N SER A 536 22.39 4.62 -13.53
CA SER A 536 21.79 4.46 -12.19
C SER A 536 21.52 5.83 -11.54
N GLY A 537 20.30 6.01 -11.03
CA GLY A 537 19.82 7.24 -10.43
C GLY A 537 19.50 8.38 -11.42
N GLN A 538 19.65 8.17 -12.73
CA GLN A 538 19.31 9.18 -13.73
C GLN A 538 17.81 9.24 -13.99
N GLU A 539 17.30 10.46 -14.12
CA GLU A 539 15.94 10.75 -14.55
C GLU A 539 15.94 11.39 -15.93
N LEU A 540 14.94 11.02 -16.73
CA LEU A 540 14.64 11.68 -17.99
C LEU A 540 13.19 12.12 -18.02
N VAL A 541 12.99 13.43 -18.18
CA VAL A 541 11.67 14.02 -18.39
C VAL A 541 11.40 14.15 -19.88
N ILE A 542 10.29 13.59 -20.33
CA ILE A 542 9.88 13.49 -21.72
C ILE A 542 8.56 14.25 -21.90
N PRO A 543 8.56 15.42 -22.58
CA PRO A 543 7.34 16.09 -22.96
C PRO A 543 6.59 15.30 -24.05
N ILE A 544 5.31 15.03 -23.81
CA ILE A 544 4.39 14.36 -24.71
C ILE A 544 3.31 15.33 -25.18
N SER A 545 3.00 15.32 -26.48
CA SER A 545 1.92 16.06 -27.12
C SER A 545 1.03 15.11 -27.91
N VAL A 546 -0.27 15.13 -27.65
CA VAL A 546 -1.27 14.28 -28.32
C VAL A 546 -2.09 15.13 -29.27
N LEU A 547 -1.94 14.84 -30.56
CA LEU A 547 -2.58 15.54 -31.68
C LEU A 547 -3.81 14.77 -32.16
N HIS A 548 -4.78 15.52 -32.71
CA HIS A 548 -5.97 14.98 -33.38
C HIS A 548 -6.90 14.10 -32.52
N ALA A 549 -6.80 14.18 -31.19
CA ALA A 549 -7.72 13.51 -30.29
C ALA A 549 -9.17 13.97 -30.57
N GLN A 550 -10.04 13.02 -30.94
CA GLN A 550 -11.46 13.28 -31.13
C GLN A 550 -12.16 13.37 -29.78
N PRO A 551 -13.30 14.09 -29.69
CA PRO A 551 -14.12 14.08 -28.49
C PRO A 551 -14.50 12.67 -28.05
N GLY A 552 -14.41 12.40 -26.74
CA GLY A 552 -14.64 11.09 -26.14
C GLY A 552 -13.54 10.68 -25.15
N ASN A 553 -13.64 9.45 -24.65
CA ASN A 553 -12.64 8.89 -23.74
C ASN A 553 -11.36 8.57 -24.51
N LEU A 554 -10.25 9.11 -24.03
CA LEU A 554 -8.91 8.86 -24.54
C LEU A 554 -8.08 8.16 -23.46
N ALA A 555 -7.68 6.93 -23.74
CA ALA A 555 -6.73 6.18 -22.92
C ALA A 555 -5.37 6.12 -23.63
N ILE A 556 -4.34 6.59 -22.94
CA ILE A 556 -2.96 6.58 -23.42
C ILE A 556 -2.14 5.70 -22.50
N THR A 557 -1.60 4.61 -23.02
CA THR A 557 -0.76 3.69 -22.28
C THR A 557 0.69 3.85 -22.70
N HIS A 558 1.56 4.11 -21.73
CA HIS A 558 3.01 4.15 -21.89
C HIS A 558 3.62 2.88 -21.31
N LEU A 559 4.60 2.33 -22.01
CA LEU A 559 5.37 1.17 -21.58
C LEU A 559 6.86 1.45 -21.80
N VAL A 560 7.68 1.26 -20.77
CA VAL A 560 9.13 1.38 -20.83
C VAL A 560 9.76 0.00 -20.74
N THR A 561 10.76 -0.26 -21.58
CA THR A 561 11.48 -1.54 -21.60
C THR A 561 12.96 -1.30 -21.90
N SER A 562 13.88 -1.97 -21.19
CA SER A 562 15.28 -2.06 -21.62
C SER A 562 15.43 -3.15 -22.70
N ILE A 563 15.98 -2.80 -23.87
CA ILE A 563 16.13 -3.75 -24.99
C ILE A 563 17.30 -4.72 -24.74
N VAL A 564 18.45 -4.21 -24.33
CA VAL A 564 19.71 -4.99 -24.31
C VAL A 564 19.82 -5.90 -23.09
N ASN A 565 19.19 -5.54 -21.98
CA ASN A 565 19.35 -6.21 -20.68
C ASN A 565 18.03 -6.67 -20.05
N SER A 566 17.00 -6.96 -20.86
CA SER A 566 15.65 -7.33 -20.39
C SER A 566 15.60 -8.51 -19.41
N SER A 567 16.59 -9.41 -19.41
CA SER A 567 16.68 -10.53 -18.47
C SER A 567 17.16 -10.16 -17.06
N ILE A 568 17.58 -8.90 -16.85
CA ILE A 568 18.08 -8.36 -15.57
C ILE A 568 17.13 -7.27 -15.02
N GLU A 569 16.07 -6.94 -15.77
CA GLU A 569 14.97 -6.09 -15.30
C GLU A 569 14.16 -6.86 -14.27
N LEU A 570 14.28 -6.49 -13.00
CA LEU A 570 13.62 -7.22 -11.91
C LEU A 570 12.18 -6.74 -11.67
N ASN A 571 11.81 -5.59 -12.23
CA ASN A 571 10.52 -4.95 -12.00
C ASN A 571 9.79 -4.69 -13.31
N ILE A 572 8.97 -5.65 -13.73
CA ILE A 572 8.14 -5.52 -14.93
C ILE A 572 6.76 -4.91 -14.62
N HIS A 573 6.47 -4.59 -13.36
CA HIS A 573 5.15 -4.14 -12.92
C HIS A 573 5.01 -2.60 -12.85
N ASN A 574 6.11 -1.90 -12.58
CA ASN A 574 6.23 -0.43 -12.55
C ASN A 574 6.59 0.20 -13.91
N ASN A 575 6.78 -0.62 -14.95
CA ASN A 575 7.26 -0.16 -16.25
C ASN A 575 6.14 0.32 -17.20
N SER A 576 4.88 0.33 -16.73
CA SER A 576 3.73 0.79 -17.50
C SER A 576 2.92 1.83 -16.73
N VAL A 577 2.48 2.88 -17.44
CA VAL A 577 1.56 3.88 -16.90
C VAL A 577 0.44 4.12 -17.91
N THR A 578 -0.81 4.08 -17.44
CA THR A 578 -1.98 4.42 -18.26
C THR A 578 -2.57 5.73 -17.78
N LEU A 579 -2.65 6.69 -18.68
CA LEU A 579 -3.24 8.00 -18.49
C LEU A 579 -4.60 8.04 -19.18
N ASN A 580 -5.67 8.21 -18.39
CA ASN A 580 -7.03 8.32 -18.89
C ASN A 580 -7.46 9.80 -18.86
N THR A 581 -8.03 10.28 -19.96
CA THR A 581 -8.60 11.63 -20.05
C THR A 581 -9.83 11.63 -20.94
N THR A 582 -10.72 12.61 -20.78
CA THR A 582 -11.92 12.77 -21.61
C THR A 582 -11.82 14.05 -22.40
N VAL A 583 -11.85 13.95 -23.73
CA VAL A 583 -11.88 15.12 -24.62
C VAL A 583 -13.34 15.56 -24.78
N ILE A 584 -13.67 16.75 -24.29
CA ILE A 584 -15.02 17.32 -24.40
C ILE A 584 -15.10 18.14 -25.70
N PRO A 585 -16.20 18.06 -26.48
CA PRO A 585 -16.38 18.91 -27.66
C PRO A 585 -16.29 20.40 -27.26
N ALA A 586 -15.59 21.20 -28.08
CA ALA A 586 -15.65 22.65 -27.93
C ALA A 586 -17.12 23.09 -28.04
N ALA A 587 -17.60 23.91 -27.08
CA ALA A 587 -18.95 24.43 -27.11
C ALA A 587 -19.20 25.08 -28.47
N THR A 588 -20.26 24.66 -29.17
CA THR A 588 -20.63 25.26 -30.45
C THR A 588 -20.91 26.73 -30.18
N PRO A 589 -20.24 27.68 -30.86
CA PRO A 589 -20.47 29.10 -30.62
C PRO A 589 -21.95 29.40 -30.83
N GLU A 590 -22.59 29.98 -29.82
CA GLU A 590 -23.98 30.40 -29.88
C GLU A 590 -24.13 31.40 -31.04
N PRO A 591 -25.16 31.28 -31.91
CA PRO A 591 -25.26 32.11 -33.10
C PRO A 591 -25.43 33.60 -32.72
N THR A 592 -24.36 34.37 -32.87
CA THR A 592 -24.38 35.81 -32.65
C THR A 592 -25.33 36.48 -33.66
N PRO A 593 -26.30 37.30 -33.23
CA PRO A 593 -27.23 37.98 -34.12
C PRO A 593 -26.50 38.95 -35.05
N THR A 594 -26.89 38.90 -36.32
CA THR A 594 -26.27 39.60 -37.45
C THR A 594 -26.34 41.13 -37.29
N ALA A 595 -25.18 41.78 -37.24
CA ALA A 595 -25.04 43.21 -37.47
C ALA A 595 -24.06 43.51 -38.63
N THR A 596 -24.48 44.50 -39.41
CA THR A 596 -23.95 45.18 -40.61
C THR A 596 -22.41 45.27 -40.76
N PRO A 597 -21.86 45.21 -42.00
CA PRO A 597 -20.43 45.00 -42.24
C PRO A 597 -19.57 46.24 -41.99
N ASN A 598 -18.43 46.04 -41.32
CA ASN A 598 -17.29 46.96 -41.28
C ASN A 598 -15.99 46.13 -41.44
N PRO A 599 -14.85 46.76 -41.83
CA PRO A 599 -13.98 46.27 -42.88
C PRO A 599 -12.95 45.24 -42.43
N THR A 600 -12.49 44.46 -43.42
CA THR A 600 -11.47 43.42 -43.35
C THR A 600 -10.23 43.84 -42.55
N ALA A 601 -9.97 43.14 -41.44
CA ALA A 601 -8.71 43.25 -40.70
C ALA A 601 -7.59 42.53 -41.45
N VAL A 602 -6.47 43.24 -41.62
CA VAL A 602 -5.18 42.74 -42.13
C VAL A 602 -4.50 41.92 -41.02
N PRO A 603 -3.74 40.85 -41.31
CA PRO A 603 -3.08 40.05 -40.29
C PRO A 603 -2.02 40.88 -39.56
N SER A 604 -2.11 40.95 -38.23
CA SER A 604 -1.10 41.61 -37.39
C SER A 604 0.14 40.72 -37.25
N PRO A 605 1.37 41.27 -37.35
CA PRO A 605 2.59 40.51 -37.13
C PRO A 605 2.74 40.10 -35.66
N PHE A 606 3.44 38.97 -35.43
CA PHE A 606 3.79 38.47 -34.11
C PHE A 606 4.34 39.57 -33.21
N HIS A 607 3.67 39.80 -32.07
CA HIS A 607 4.13 40.73 -31.04
C HIS A 607 5.25 40.09 -30.23
N THR A 608 6.40 40.76 -30.17
CA THR A 608 7.44 40.55 -29.15
C THR A 608 6.85 40.94 -27.79
N ALA A 609 7.03 40.10 -26.77
CA ALA A 609 6.50 40.31 -25.42
C ALA A 609 7.02 41.62 -24.81
N ASP A 610 6.15 42.62 -24.82
CA ASP A 610 6.27 43.95 -24.20
C ASP A 610 4.84 44.35 -23.81
N ILE A 611 4.68 45.14 -22.74
CA ILE A 611 3.40 45.76 -22.37
C ILE A 611 3.14 46.93 -23.33
N TYR A 612 3.04 46.66 -24.62
CA TYR A 612 2.67 47.63 -25.65
C TYR A 612 1.15 47.63 -25.82
N PRO A 613 0.46 48.79 -25.88
CA PRO A 613 0.99 50.12 -26.19
C PRO A 613 1.15 51.11 -25.03
N ILE A 614 0.94 50.71 -23.77
CA ILE A 614 0.78 51.67 -22.65
C ILE A 614 1.82 51.51 -21.53
N GLY A 615 2.58 50.41 -21.47
CA GLY A 615 3.56 50.12 -20.43
C GLY A 615 4.92 50.82 -20.58
N ASN A 616 5.86 50.43 -19.69
CA ASN A 616 7.28 50.77 -19.79
C ASN A 616 7.82 50.30 -21.15
N PRO A 617 8.26 51.20 -22.05
CA PRO A 617 8.53 50.86 -23.46
C PRO A 617 9.88 50.15 -23.67
N ASP A 618 10.35 49.35 -22.71
CA ASP A 618 11.65 48.71 -22.75
C ASP A 618 11.66 47.31 -23.40
N ARG A 619 10.48 46.82 -23.82
CA ARG A 619 10.31 45.56 -24.54
C ARG A 619 10.69 44.32 -23.75
N LYS A 620 10.48 44.37 -22.45
CA LYS A 620 10.68 43.25 -21.54
C LYS A 620 9.52 43.18 -20.55
N VAL A 621 9.26 41.98 -20.07
CA VAL A 621 8.50 41.79 -18.84
C VAL A 621 9.52 41.51 -17.75
N ASP A 622 9.73 42.45 -16.85
CA ASP A 622 10.68 42.33 -15.76
C ASP A 622 10.14 42.87 -14.42
N MET A 623 11.00 42.94 -13.40
CA MET A 623 10.58 43.34 -12.06
C MET A 623 10.12 44.80 -11.97
N ASP A 624 10.48 45.66 -12.92
CA ASP A 624 9.97 47.02 -12.95
C ASP A 624 8.48 47.06 -13.33
N ASP A 625 8.00 46.12 -14.15
CA ASP A 625 6.58 45.98 -14.49
C ASP A 625 5.76 45.45 -13.32
N TYR A 626 6.27 44.44 -12.61
CA TYR A 626 5.64 43.95 -11.38
C TYR A 626 5.57 45.04 -10.31
N ARG A 627 6.63 45.86 -10.20
CA ARG A 627 6.62 47.01 -9.29
C ARG A 627 5.58 48.05 -9.73
N LEU A 628 5.48 48.35 -11.03
CA LEU A 628 4.51 49.31 -11.57
C LEU A 628 3.07 48.88 -11.27
N LEU A 629 2.75 47.60 -11.48
CA LEU A 629 1.45 47.02 -11.18
C LEU A 629 1.17 47.02 -9.67
N ALA A 630 2.11 46.54 -8.85
CA ALA A 630 1.93 46.48 -7.40
C ALA A 630 1.73 47.86 -6.75
N THR A 631 2.40 48.90 -7.26
CA THR A 631 2.31 50.27 -6.70
C THR A 631 0.99 50.97 -7.08
N ASN A 632 0.29 50.45 -8.10
CA ASN A 632 -0.97 51.00 -8.59
C ASN A 632 -2.17 50.06 -8.38
N PHE A 633 -1.98 48.94 -7.69
CA PHE A 633 -3.01 47.94 -7.44
C PHE A 633 -4.23 48.54 -6.70
N ASN A 634 -5.41 48.10 -7.12
CA ASN A 634 -6.72 48.56 -6.65
C ASN A 634 -7.05 50.04 -6.94
N LYS A 635 -6.42 50.64 -7.95
CA LYS A 635 -6.79 51.98 -8.46
C LYS A 635 -7.70 51.85 -9.69
N ARG A 636 -8.50 52.88 -9.92
CA ARG A 636 -9.43 53.00 -11.05
C ARG A 636 -9.05 54.16 -11.94
N SER A 637 -9.49 54.13 -13.20
CA SER A 637 -9.31 55.24 -14.15
C SER A 637 -9.85 56.61 -13.70
N THR A 638 -10.74 56.64 -12.70
CA THR A 638 -11.25 57.87 -12.09
C THR A 638 -10.37 58.44 -10.97
N ASP A 639 -9.40 57.69 -10.49
CA ASP A 639 -8.55 58.10 -9.38
C ASP A 639 -7.48 59.09 -9.86
N SER A 640 -7.24 60.16 -9.09
CA SER A 640 -6.34 61.25 -9.50
C SER A 640 -4.86 60.85 -9.65
N ASN A 641 -4.51 59.65 -9.17
CA ASN A 641 -3.17 59.06 -9.24
C ASN A 641 -3.19 57.69 -9.95
N TRP A 642 -4.18 57.47 -10.81
CA TRP A 642 -4.24 56.33 -11.71
C TRP A 642 -3.08 56.39 -12.71
N GLU A 643 -2.43 55.25 -12.91
CA GLU A 643 -1.35 55.09 -13.88
C GLU A 643 -1.87 54.17 -15.00
N PRO A 644 -2.24 54.73 -16.17
CA PRO A 644 -2.76 53.95 -17.29
C PRO A 644 -1.85 52.79 -17.70
N ALA A 645 -0.54 52.92 -17.48
CA ALA A 645 0.44 51.89 -17.80
C ALA A 645 0.33 50.61 -16.96
N ALA A 646 -0.38 50.66 -15.82
CA ALA A 646 -0.58 49.50 -14.94
C ALA A 646 -1.92 48.78 -15.17
N ASP A 647 -2.84 49.35 -15.95
CA ASP A 647 -4.10 48.72 -16.40
C ASP A 647 -3.84 48.00 -17.74
N ILE A 648 -3.28 46.79 -17.61
CA ILE A 648 -2.78 45.96 -18.72
C ILE A 648 -3.94 45.45 -19.57
N VAL A 649 -5.07 45.10 -18.97
CA VAL A 649 -6.25 44.59 -19.70
C VAL A 649 -7.20 45.69 -20.15
N GLN A 650 -6.93 46.95 -19.78
CA GLN A 650 -7.65 48.17 -20.19
C GLN A 650 -9.14 48.17 -19.80
N ASP A 651 -9.47 47.62 -18.63
CA ASP A 651 -10.84 47.57 -18.14
C ASP A 651 -11.19 48.73 -17.19
N GLY A 652 -10.23 49.63 -16.96
CA GLY A 652 -10.37 50.80 -16.10
C GLY A 652 -10.05 50.50 -14.63
N TRP A 653 -9.59 49.29 -14.32
CA TRP A 653 -9.13 48.84 -13.01
C TRP A 653 -7.70 48.32 -13.09
N ILE A 654 -7.00 48.35 -11.96
CA ILE A 654 -5.68 47.74 -11.83
C ILE A 654 -5.82 46.67 -10.76
N ASP A 655 -6.04 45.42 -11.15
CA ASP A 655 -6.38 44.33 -10.24
C ASP A 655 -5.72 42.98 -10.60
N LEU A 656 -6.28 41.88 -10.08
CA LEU A 656 -5.74 40.54 -10.29
C LEU A 656 -5.79 40.11 -11.77
N SER A 657 -6.64 40.72 -12.58
CA SER A 657 -6.75 40.46 -14.02
C SER A 657 -5.49 40.96 -14.75
N ASP A 658 -5.01 42.15 -14.39
CA ASP A 658 -3.75 42.70 -14.91
C ASP A 658 -2.56 41.87 -14.45
N TYR A 659 -2.56 41.43 -13.19
CA TYR A 659 -1.50 40.57 -12.66
C TYR A 659 -1.45 39.23 -13.40
N ALA A 660 -2.62 38.61 -13.64
CA ALA A 660 -2.71 37.35 -14.36
C ALA A 660 -2.20 37.50 -15.81
N GLU A 661 -2.50 38.62 -16.46
CA GLU A 661 -2.01 38.91 -17.81
C GLU A 661 -0.48 39.14 -17.82
N LEU A 662 0.05 39.85 -16.81
CA LEU A 662 1.50 40.03 -16.64
C LEU A 662 2.22 38.70 -16.44
N VAL A 663 1.67 37.81 -15.58
CA VAL A 663 2.21 36.46 -15.33
C VAL A 663 2.14 35.61 -16.60
N ARG A 664 1.05 35.69 -17.36
CA ARG A 664 0.89 34.97 -18.64
C ARG A 664 1.98 35.35 -19.64
N GLN A 665 2.45 36.59 -19.61
CA GLN A 665 3.49 37.08 -20.52
C GLN A 665 4.92 36.89 -20.00
N PHE A 666 5.12 36.72 -18.69
CA PHE A 666 6.43 36.57 -18.06
C PHE A 666 7.15 35.25 -18.40
N SER A 667 6.46 34.25 -18.98
CA SER A 667 7.13 33.06 -19.49
C SER A 667 6.35 32.29 -20.57
N PRO A 668 6.49 32.67 -21.86
CA PRO A 668 5.95 31.88 -22.96
C PRO A 668 6.75 30.59 -23.21
N THR A 669 7.99 30.47 -22.70
CA THR A 669 8.92 29.38 -23.03
C THR A 669 9.73 28.79 -21.86
N GLY A 670 9.53 29.17 -20.60
CA GLY A 670 10.16 28.55 -19.41
C GLY A 670 11.69 28.71 -19.33
N TYR A 671 12.21 29.13 -18.18
CA TYR A 671 13.65 29.02 -17.85
C TYR A 671 13.95 27.70 -17.18
#